data_AF-A0A8D1P4S0-F1
#
_entry.id   AF-A0A8D1P4S0-F1
#
_cell.length_a   1.000
_cell.length_b   1.000
_cell.length_c   1.000
_cell.angle_alpha   90.00
_cell.angle_beta   90.00
_cell.angle_gamma   90.00
#
_symmetry.space_group_name_H-M   'P 1'
#
loop_
_entity.id
_entity.type
_entity.pdbx_description
1 polymer ?
#
loop_
_entity_poly.entity_id
_entity_poly.type
_entity_poly.pdbx_seq_one_letter_code
_entity_poly.pdbx_strand_id
1 'polypeptide(L)'
;LSVLLLVLHLLQGSRTSLVQLNANGYEGVLIAIDPAVPEDETLITEIKDMVTTASTFLFEATEKRFFFKNVSILIPESWKNTQYKRPKHESYKHADVIVAPPTVPGRDEPYTKQFTACGEKAEYIHFTPDFVLGKKQNEFGPPGRALVHEWAHLRWGVFDEYNDDEPFYMAKSKKIEATRCSIDITGINRVYKCQENNCVTRTCRVDANTKLYEKDCQFFPDKHQTEKTSIMFMQGIDSITRFCNEKNHNREAPSLQNKKCDSRSTWEVISNSEDFKGTVPIAAPPPPPVFSLLKISERIVCLVLDKSESMGNHNRLNRMNQAVKYFLLQTIENGSWVGVVDFDTTAHIKSKLIQIKSNNERRKLLESLPTEASGRISILMPWIMFKEIYPQVDGSEIMLVVAGEDKNIRNCMDRVKQSGAIIHSIALGPNADPAVTEMSAVTGGMHFYTTDQSESRGLTDALWTFGSGNTNSSQHSLQLESKGLMLSSNPWMNGTVTIDSTVGKDTFCLVTWDKQPPGISLWDPSGTPRGNFTVDEDSKMAYLSIPGTAKVGVWTYSLQAKANPETLTITVNSRAANSAVPPITVNAKMNKDTSSFPSPMIVYAEILQGYIPILGASVTAFIESDNGETEVLELLDNGAGADSFKNDGVYSRYFTTYQENGKYSLKVQAAGKAKTVMRSLRHLPNRGTYIPGWAVSGEIEGNPPRPESDEDTQTDLESFTRIASGGAFVISNVSKLPLPDLYPPSQITDLEATSDEDEIRITWTAPGDDFDEK
;
A
#
# COMPACT_ATOMS: atom_id res chain seq x y z
N LEU A 1 -4.20 44.69 -9.29
CA LEU A 1 -3.21 43.71 -8.77
C LEU A 1 -3.91 42.37 -8.71
N SER A 2 -3.59 41.48 -9.66
CA SER A 2 -4.15 40.12 -9.71
C SER A 2 -3.56 39.28 -8.59
N VAL A 3 -4.44 38.70 -7.77
CA VAL A 3 -4.12 37.65 -6.80
C VAL A 3 -3.99 36.35 -7.59
N LEU A 4 -2.77 35.84 -7.74
CA LEU A 4 -2.51 34.51 -8.29
C LEU A 4 -2.88 33.49 -7.20
N LEU A 5 -4.01 32.81 -7.35
CA LEU A 5 -4.31 31.59 -6.60
C LEU A 5 -3.31 30.51 -7.06
N LEU A 6 -2.30 30.22 -6.24
CA LEU A 6 -1.58 28.95 -6.33
C LEU A 6 -2.48 27.88 -5.74
N VAL A 7 -3.00 27.00 -6.61
CA VAL A 7 -3.68 25.77 -6.24
C VAL A 7 -2.64 24.84 -5.61
N LEU A 8 -2.58 24.82 -4.28
CA LEU A 8 -1.89 23.76 -3.53
C LEU A 8 -2.61 22.44 -3.85
N HIS A 9 -1.99 21.64 -4.70
CA HIS A 9 -2.40 20.26 -4.90
C HIS A 9 -2.09 19.52 -3.60
N LEU A 10 -3.13 19.00 -2.95
CA LEU A 10 -3.04 18.15 -1.77
C LEU A 10 -2.26 16.89 -2.14
N LEU A 11 -0.98 16.86 -1.78
CA LEU A 11 -0.16 15.65 -1.82
C LEU A 11 -0.58 14.78 -0.63
N GLN A 12 -1.38 13.76 -0.90
CA GLN A 12 -1.61 12.62 0.00
C GLN A 12 -0.40 11.67 -0.13
N GLY A 13 0.19 11.22 0.99
CA GLY A 13 1.47 10.52 0.99
C GLY A 13 1.45 9.02 0.73
N SER A 14 2.67 8.55 0.47
CA SER A 14 3.21 7.17 0.52
C SER A 14 2.38 6.01 -0.07
N ARG A 15 1.90 6.19 -1.28
CA ARG A 15 1.89 5.24 -2.44
C ARG A 15 1.38 6.03 -3.64
N THR A 16 2.05 7.15 -3.93
CA THR A 16 1.55 8.07 -4.95
C THR A 16 1.85 7.50 -6.32
N SER A 17 0.80 7.04 -7.00
CA SER A 17 0.78 6.90 -8.45
C SER A 17 1.47 8.10 -9.09
N LEU A 18 2.35 7.85 -10.07
CA LEU A 18 3.04 8.90 -10.82
C LEU A 18 2.12 9.55 -11.87
N VAL A 19 0.85 9.13 -11.94
CA VAL A 19 -0.10 9.51 -12.98
C VAL A 19 -0.55 10.96 -12.83
N GLN A 20 -0.25 11.74 -13.86
CA GLN A 20 -0.71 13.10 -14.03
C GLN A 20 -1.60 13.19 -15.27
N LEU A 21 -2.58 14.09 -15.22
CA LEU A 21 -3.44 14.37 -16.35
C LEU A 21 -2.99 15.66 -17.03
N ASN A 22 -2.52 15.56 -18.27
CA ASN A 22 -2.00 16.70 -19.02
C ASN A 22 -2.63 16.78 -20.41
N ALA A 23 -3.32 17.89 -20.68
CA ALA A 23 -4.07 18.11 -21.92
C ALA A 23 -4.93 16.87 -22.27
N ASN A 24 -5.69 16.41 -21.29
CA ASN A 24 -6.56 15.23 -21.32
C ASN A 24 -5.87 13.85 -21.41
N GLY A 25 -4.56 13.79 -21.61
CA GLY A 25 -3.80 12.55 -21.66
C GLY A 25 -3.23 12.18 -20.30
N TYR A 26 -3.42 10.93 -19.87
CA TYR A 26 -2.74 10.39 -18.69
C TYR A 26 -1.26 10.13 -19.02
N GLU A 27 -0.38 10.79 -18.29
CA GLU A 27 1.07 10.64 -18.34
C GLU A 27 1.57 10.01 -17.04
N GLY A 28 2.66 9.24 -17.10
CA GLY A 28 3.26 8.63 -15.91
C GLY A 28 2.58 7.34 -15.45
N VAL A 29 1.76 6.71 -16.30
CA VAL A 29 1.16 5.41 -16.01
C VAL A 29 2.26 4.35 -15.97
N LEU A 30 2.29 3.58 -14.88
CA LEU A 30 3.30 2.56 -14.65
C LEU A 30 2.69 1.16 -14.59
N ILE A 31 3.09 0.30 -15.53
CA ILE A 31 2.76 -1.12 -15.55
C ILE A 31 4.02 -1.90 -15.16
N ALA A 32 3.99 -2.61 -14.04
CA ALA A 32 5.11 -3.38 -13.54
C ALA A 32 4.88 -4.88 -13.71
N ILE A 33 5.85 -5.57 -14.30
CA ILE A 33 5.86 -7.04 -14.38
C ILE A 33 6.58 -7.56 -13.13
N ASP A 34 5.92 -8.43 -12.36
CA ASP A 34 6.45 -8.96 -11.12
C ASP A 34 7.67 -9.89 -11.36
N PRO A 35 8.70 -9.90 -10.49
CA PRO A 35 9.88 -10.75 -10.66
C PRO A 35 9.60 -12.26 -10.70
N ALA A 36 8.45 -12.71 -10.20
CA ALA A 36 8.01 -14.11 -10.28
C ALA A 36 7.48 -14.49 -11.67
N VAL A 37 7.21 -13.52 -12.56
CA VAL A 37 6.76 -13.78 -13.93
C VAL A 37 7.96 -14.18 -14.80
N PRO A 38 7.94 -15.37 -15.42
CA PRO A 38 8.98 -15.80 -16.35
C PRO A 38 9.16 -14.84 -17.53
N GLU A 39 10.36 -14.78 -18.08
CA GLU A 39 10.66 -13.95 -19.25
C GLU A 39 9.86 -14.39 -20.47
N ASP A 40 9.00 -13.50 -20.97
CA ASP A 40 8.18 -13.67 -22.17
C ASP A 40 8.05 -12.32 -22.91
N GLU A 41 8.77 -12.17 -24.03
CA GLU A 41 8.73 -10.93 -24.81
C GLU A 41 7.35 -10.66 -25.45
N THR A 42 6.51 -11.68 -25.63
CA THR A 42 5.15 -11.51 -26.15
C THR A 42 4.29 -10.73 -25.17
N LEU A 43 4.50 -10.91 -23.86
CA LEU A 43 3.80 -10.18 -22.81
C LEU A 43 3.97 -8.67 -22.93
N ILE A 44 5.17 -8.18 -23.27
CA ILE A 44 5.41 -6.74 -23.48
C ILE A 44 4.59 -6.22 -24.67
N THR A 45 4.44 -7.03 -25.72
CA THR A 45 3.68 -6.66 -26.92
C THR A 45 2.18 -6.61 -26.60
N GLU A 46 1.67 -7.61 -25.90
CA GLU A 46 0.25 -7.66 -25.50
C GLU A 46 -0.12 -6.56 -24.49
N ILE A 47 0.78 -6.20 -23.56
CA ILE A 47 0.58 -5.03 -22.68
C ILE A 47 0.39 -3.76 -23.53
N LYS A 48 1.21 -3.56 -24.56
CA LYS A 48 1.11 -2.38 -25.42
C LYS A 48 -0.19 -2.36 -26.22
N ASP A 49 -0.62 -3.50 -26.75
CA ASP A 49 -1.88 -3.61 -27.49
C ASP A 49 -3.09 -3.36 -26.59
N MET A 50 -3.11 -3.99 -25.41
CA MET A 50 -4.15 -3.78 -24.38
C MET A 50 -4.28 -2.30 -24.01
N VAL A 51 -3.16 -1.61 -23.74
CA VAL A 51 -3.18 -0.17 -23.42
C VAL A 51 -3.63 0.69 -24.60
N THR A 52 -3.21 0.34 -25.82
CA THR A 52 -3.58 1.10 -27.04
C THR A 52 -5.07 1.01 -27.33
N THR A 53 -5.64 -0.19 -27.22
CA THR A 53 -7.08 -0.43 -27.39
C THR A 53 -7.89 0.20 -26.24
N ALA A 54 -7.42 0.07 -24.99
CA ALA A 54 -8.00 0.73 -23.83
C ALA A 54 -8.03 2.25 -23.98
N SER A 55 -6.95 2.86 -24.47
CA SER A 55 -6.85 4.31 -24.69
C SER A 55 -7.94 4.84 -25.62
N THR A 56 -8.18 4.11 -26.72
CA THR A 56 -9.23 4.43 -27.69
C THR A 56 -10.62 4.29 -27.07
N PHE A 57 -10.86 3.19 -26.34
CA PHE A 57 -12.15 2.95 -25.70
C PHE A 57 -12.45 3.97 -24.59
N LEU A 58 -11.46 4.25 -23.74
CA LEU A 58 -11.55 5.23 -22.66
C LEU A 58 -11.95 6.61 -23.20
N PHE A 59 -11.35 7.01 -24.32
CA PHE A 59 -11.65 8.29 -24.96
C PHE A 59 -13.12 8.39 -25.38
N GLU A 60 -13.64 7.36 -26.06
CA GLU A 60 -15.05 7.36 -26.48
C GLU A 60 -16.01 7.25 -25.29
N ALA A 61 -15.70 6.40 -24.31
CA ALA A 61 -16.52 6.18 -23.13
C ALA A 61 -16.61 7.41 -22.20
N THR A 62 -15.61 8.29 -22.27
CA THR A 62 -15.51 9.50 -21.44
C THR A 62 -15.91 10.77 -22.18
N GLU A 63 -16.78 10.64 -23.19
CA GLU A 63 -17.27 11.75 -24.02
C GLU A 63 -16.12 12.53 -24.70
N LYS A 64 -15.14 11.79 -25.23
CA LYS A 64 -13.96 12.32 -25.94
C LYS A 64 -13.03 13.13 -25.07
N ARG A 65 -12.84 12.69 -23.83
CA ARG A 65 -11.99 13.38 -22.86
C ARG A 65 -10.70 12.64 -22.69
N PHE A 66 -10.69 11.51 -21.98
CA PHE A 66 -9.47 10.95 -21.43
C PHE A 66 -8.86 9.85 -22.29
N PHE A 67 -7.54 9.79 -22.33
CA PHE A 67 -6.80 8.76 -23.05
C PHE A 67 -5.44 8.49 -22.37
N PHE A 68 -4.82 7.36 -22.66
CA PHE A 68 -3.46 7.06 -22.21
C PHE A 68 -2.44 7.68 -23.15
N LYS A 69 -1.51 8.47 -22.61
CA LYS A 69 -0.52 9.23 -23.39
C LYS A 69 0.90 8.70 -23.21
N ASN A 70 1.40 8.63 -21.97
CA ASN A 70 2.74 8.12 -21.68
C ASN A 70 2.65 6.97 -20.69
N VAL A 71 3.15 5.79 -21.09
CA VAL A 71 3.11 4.57 -20.27
C VAL A 71 4.52 3.98 -20.15
N SER A 72 4.94 3.72 -18.92
CA SER A 72 6.18 3.04 -18.60
C SER A 72 5.89 1.58 -18.26
N ILE A 73 6.65 0.65 -18.86
CA ILE A 73 6.61 -0.77 -18.53
C ILE A 73 7.88 -1.10 -17.76
N LEU A 74 7.73 -1.49 -16.49
CA LEU A 74 8.82 -1.87 -15.60
C LEU A 74 9.07 -3.38 -15.69
N ILE A 75 10.27 -3.73 -16.11
CA ILE A 75 10.73 -5.08 -16.43
C ILE A 75 11.62 -5.59 -15.29
N PRO A 76 11.42 -6.83 -14.82
CA PRO A 76 12.25 -7.45 -13.79
C PRO A 76 13.74 -7.46 -14.14
N GLU A 77 14.57 -7.37 -13.11
CA GLU A 77 16.02 -7.54 -13.24
C GLU A 77 16.39 -8.92 -13.81
N SER A 78 15.59 -9.95 -13.52
CA SER A 78 15.80 -11.35 -13.91
C SER A 78 15.72 -11.60 -15.42
N TRP A 79 15.06 -10.72 -16.18
CA TRP A 79 14.94 -10.84 -17.64
C TRP A 79 16.26 -10.47 -18.31
N LYS A 80 16.70 -11.21 -19.32
CA LYS A 80 18.08 -11.12 -19.82
C LYS A 80 18.36 -9.93 -20.73
N ASN A 81 17.33 -9.40 -21.40
CA ASN A 81 17.50 -8.30 -22.34
C ASN A 81 18.07 -7.03 -21.64
N THR A 82 19.06 -6.40 -22.27
CA THR A 82 19.83 -5.26 -21.73
C THR A 82 19.56 -3.94 -22.46
N GLN A 83 18.65 -3.92 -23.44
CA GLN A 83 18.36 -2.71 -24.24
C GLN A 83 17.43 -1.71 -23.53
N TYR A 84 16.90 -2.07 -22.36
CA TYR A 84 15.96 -1.25 -21.60
C TYR A 84 16.66 -0.12 -20.85
N LYS A 85 15.93 0.97 -20.63
CA LYS A 85 16.45 2.12 -19.89
C LYS A 85 16.37 1.88 -18.39
N ARG A 86 17.16 2.61 -17.62
CA ARG A 86 17.05 2.61 -16.17
C ARG A 86 15.82 3.42 -15.72
N PRO A 87 15.04 2.94 -14.73
CA PRO A 87 14.02 3.72 -14.05
C PRO A 87 14.58 4.98 -13.40
N LYS A 88 13.75 6.03 -13.32
CA LYS A 88 14.05 7.25 -12.55
C LYS A 88 13.31 7.24 -11.21
N HIS A 89 11.98 7.28 -11.27
CA HIS A 89 11.11 7.26 -10.09
C HIS A 89 10.20 6.02 -10.08
N GLU A 90 10.18 5.29 -11.20
CA GLU A 90 9.36 4.10 -11.40
C GLU A 90 9.83 2.95 -10.49
N SER A 91 8.90 2.40 -9.73
CA SER A 91 9.11 1.32 -8.76
C SER A 91 7.90 0.40 -8.71
N TYR A 92 8.05 -0.79 -8.14
CA TYR A 92 6.90 -1.64 -7.82
C TYR A 92 5.93 -0.97 -6.83
N LYS A 93 6.42 -0.11 -5.93
CA LYS A 93 5.58 0.64 -4.98
C LYS A 93 4.70 1.70 -5.66
N HIS A 94 5.14 2.23 -6.80
CA HIS A 94 4.43 3.25 -7.58
C HIS A 94 3.65 2.68 -8.77
N ALA A 95 3.58 1.34 -8.91
CA ALA A 95 2.91 0.71 -10.04
C ALA A 95 1.39 0.90 -9.96
N ASP A 96 0.80 1.38 -11.06
CA ASP A 96 -0.65 1.51 -11.21
C ASP A 96 -1.28 0.17 -11.63
N VAL A 97 -0.52 -0.61 -12.41
CA VAL A 97 -0.90 -1.95 -12.84
C VAL A 97 0.25 -2.90 -12.53
N ILE A 98 -0.04 -4.01 -11.89
CA ILE A 98 0.90 -5.08 -11.59
C ILE A 98 0.49 -6.31 -12.40
N VAL A 99 1.42 -6.81 -13.21
CA VAL A 99 1.28 -8.10 -13.91
C VAL A 99 2.02 -9.14 -13.09
N ALA A 100 1.29 -9.97 -12.36
CA ALA A 100 1.83 -10.95 -11.42
C ALA A 100 1.09 -12.30 -11.51
N PRO A 101 1.69 -13.39 -11.00
CA PRO A 101 1.00 -14.68 -10.91
C PRO A 101 -0.34 -14.55 -10.16
N PRO A 102 -1.32 -15.42 -10.45
CA PRO A 102 -2.62 -15.37 -9.78
C PRO A 102 -2.48 -15.54 -8.27
N THR A 103 -3.25 -14.77 -7.50
CA THR A 103 -3.30 -14.83 -6.02
C THR A 103 -3.57 -16.25 -5.50
N VAL A 104 -4.42 -16.99 -6.22
CA VAL A 104 -4.71 -18.41 -6.00
C VAL A 104 -4.62 -19.11 -7.36
N PRO A 105 -3.93 -20.26 -7.47
CA PRO A 105 -3.83 -20.98 -8.75
C PRO A 105 -5.18 -21.16 -9.44
N GLY A 106 -5.27 -20.79 -10.72
CA GLY A 106 -6.49 -20.87 -11.53
C GLY A 106 -7.42 -19.65 -11.45
N ARG A 107 -7.13 -18.67 -10.58
CA ARG A 107 -7.90 -17.41 -10.47
C ARG A 107 -7.20 -16.27 -11.21
N ASP A 108 -7.50 -16.18 -12.50
CA ASP A 108 -6.93 -15.18 -13.41
C ASP A 108 -7.80 -13.92 -13.58
N GLU A 109 -8.63 -13.64 -12.58
CA GLU A 109 -9.58 -12.53 -12.62
C GLU A 109 -8.81 -11.20 -12.51
N PRO A 110 -9.01 -10.27 -13.47
CA PRO A 110 -8.50 -8.91 -13.29
C PRO A 110 -9.23 -8.24 -12.13
N TYR A 111 -8.52 -7.49 -11.29
CA TYR A 111 -9.13 -6.77 -10.17
C TYR A 111 -8.36 -5.50 -9.81
N THR A 112 -9.02 -4.61 -9.06
CA THR A 112 -8.43 -3.41 -8.49
C THR A 112 -8.46 -3.48 -6.97
N LYS A 113 -7.31 -3.31 -6.31
CA LYS A 113 -7.24 -3.23 -4.84
C LYS A 113 -7.74 -1.85 -4.40
N GLN A 114 -9.02 -1.77 -4.06
CA GLN A 114 -9.70 -0.59 -3.56
C GLN A 114 -10.31 -0.89 -2.19
N PHE A 115 -9.87 -0.15 -1.16
CA PHE A 115 -10.41 -0.22 0.20
C PHE A 115 -10.87 1.15 0.72
N THR A 116 -10.86 2.16 -0.15
CA THR A 116 -11.25 3.55 0.16
C THR A 116 -12.71 3.81 -0.21
N ALA A 117 -13.25 4.93 0.27
CA ALA A 117 -14.62 5.35 0.02
C ALA A 117 -14.89 5.70 -1.46
N CYS A 118 -16.16 5.85 -1.82
CA CYS A 118 -16.56 6.27 -3.15
C CYS A 118 -15.92 7.60 -3.57
N GLY A 119 -15.36 7.64 -4.79
CA GLY A 119 -14.71 8.83 -5.33
C GLY A 119 -13.22 8.97 -4.97
N GLU A 120 -12.71 8.13 -4.08
CA GLU A 120 -11.30 8.10 -3.70
C GLU A 120 -10.53 7.10 -4.57
N LYS A 121 -9.27 7.42 -4.92
CA LYS A 121 -8.43 6.54 -5.74
C LYS A 121 -8.15 5.21 -5.02
N ALA A 122 -8.00 4.15 -5.80
CA ALA A 122 -7.57 2.84 -5.31
C ALA A 122 -6.03 2.72 -5.28
N GLU A 123 -5.50 1.57 -4.84
CA GLU A 123 -4.06 1.35 -4.73
C GLU A 123 -3.41 0.97 -6.06
N TYR A 124 -3.87 -0.13 -6.67
CA TYR A 124 -3.31 -0.69 -7.91
C TYR A 124 -4.29 -1.66 -8.57
N ILE A 125 -4.09 -1.91 -9.86
CA ILE A 125 -4.74 -2.94 -10.65
C ILE A 125 -3.84 -4.17 -10.69
N HIS A 126 -4.41 -5.37 -10.58
CA HIS A 126 -3.70 -6.63 -10.70
C HIS A 126 -4.20 -7.43 -11.90
N PHE A 127 -3.27 -7.80 -12.78
CA PHE A 127 -3.51 -8.68 -13.91
C PHE A 127 -2.60 -9.91 -13.85
N THR A 128 -3.08 -11.02 -14.40
CA THR A 128 -2.23 -12.20 -14.60
C THR A 128 -1.64 -12.25 -16.01
N PRO A 129 -0.49 -12.91 -16.22
CA PRO A 129 0.07 -13.10 -17.55
C PRO A 129 -0.94 -13.75 -18.51
N ASP A 130 -1.71 -14.75 -18.06
CA ASP A 130 -2.69 -15.45 -18.90
C ASP A 130 -3.85 -14.55 -19.33
N PHE A 131 -4.30 -13.64 -18.46
CA PHE A 131 -5.28 -12.62 -18.83
C PHE A 131 -4.72 -11.65 -19.87
N VAL A 132 -3.52 -11.10 -19.64
CA VAL A 132 -2.89 -10.12 -20.55
C VAL A 132 -2.59 -10.75 -21.92
N LEU A 133 -2.17 -12.01 -21.96
CA LEU A 133 -1.94 -12.78 -23.19
C LEU A 133 -3.24 -13.18 -23.92
N GLY A 134 -4.40 -12.71 -23.46
CA GLY A 134 -5.70 -12.96 -24.10
C GLY A 134 -6.29 -14.36 -23.89
N LYS A 135 -5.65 -15.22 -23.08
CA LYS A 135 -6.12 -16.60 -22.85
C LYS A 135 -7.44 -16.66 -22.09
N LYS A 136 -7.81 -15.56 -21.40
CA LYS A 136 -9.02 -15.41 -20.59
C LYS A 136 -10.08 -14.50 -21.21
N GLN A 137 -9.93 -14.18 -22.51
CA GLN A 137 -10.82 -13.24 -23.20
C GLN A 137 -12.28 -13.72 -23.25
N ASN A 138 -12.53 -15.03 -23.27
CA ASN A 138 -13.90 -15.57 -23.24
C ASN A 138 -14.58 -15.32 -21.88
N GLU A 139 -13.82 -15.35 -20.79
CA GLU A 139 -14.33 -15.20 -19.42
C GLU A 139 -14.48 -13.73 -19.00
N PHE A 140 -13.57 -12.85 -19.43
CA PHE A 140 -13.53 -11.45 -18.97
C PHE A 140 -13.66 -10.42 -20.09
N GLY A 141 -13.86 -10.84 -21.33
CA GLY A 141 -13.93 -9.95 -22.49
C GLY A 141 -12.56 -9.44 -22.95
N PRO A 142 -12.54 -8.51 -23.93
CA PRO A 142 -11.30 -7.96 -24.47
C PRO A 142 -10.42 -7.27 -23.41
N PRO A 143 -9.11 -7.55 -23.33
CA PRO A 143 -8.23 -6.99 -22.30
C PRO A 143 -8.26 -5.46 -22.20
N GLY A 144 -8.33 -4.74 -23.33
CA GLY A 144 -8.39 -3.28 -23.33
C GLY A 144 -9.66 -2.71 -22.67
N ARG A 145 -10.79 -3.42 -22.76
CA ARG A 145 -12.05 -3.01 -22.13
C ARG A 145 -12.04 -3.30 -20.63
N ALA A 146 -11.52 -4.47 -20.24
CA ALA A 146 -11.28 -4.81 -18.85
C ALA A 146 -10.29 -3.85 -18.18
N LEU A 147 -9.23 -3.40 -18.87
CA LEU A 147 -8.37 -2.34 -18.36
C LEU A 147 -9.12 -1.04 -18.11
N VAL A 148 -10.07 -0.64 -18.96
CA VAL A 148 -10.87 0.59 -18.70
C VAL A 148 -11.83 0.41 -17.52
N HIS A 149 -12.39 -0.78 -17.35
CA HIS A 149 -13.20 -1.14 -16.18
C HIS A 149 -12.38 -1.00 -14.88
N GLU A 150 -11.23 -1.66 -14.81
CA GLU A 150 -10.32 -1.57 -13.65
C GLU A 150 -9.72 -0.17 -13.46
N TRP A 151 -9.44 0.54 -14.55
CA TRP A 151 -8.97 1.93 -14.49
C TRP A 151 -10.01 2.84 -13.84
N ALA A 152 -11.31 2.57 -14.02
CA ALA A 152 -12.35 3.37 -13.40
C ALA A 152 -12.37 3.19 -11.87
N HIS A 153 -12.23 1.95 -11.38
CA HIS A 153 -12.01 1.68 -9.96
C HIS A 153 -10.76 2.42 -9.46
N LEU A 154 -9.63 2.25 -10.15
CA LEU A 154 -8.35 2.83 -9.73
C LEU A 154 -8.38 4.36 -9.65
N ARG A 155 -8.86 5.02 -10.71
CA ARG A 155 -8.67 6.46 -10.89
C ARG A 155 -9.79 7.29 -10.27
N TRP A 156 -11.02 6.78 -10.25
CA TRP A 156 -12.19 7.54 -9.82
C TRP A 156 -12.91 6.94 -8.62
N GLY A 157 -12.47 5.78 -8.11
CA GLY A 157 -13.07 5.18 -6.91
C GLY A 157 -14.54 4.80 -7.09
N VAL A 158 -14.92 4.41 -8.31
CA VAL A 158 -16.25 3.84 -8.57
C VAL A 158 -16.26 2.36 -8.24
N PHE A 159 -17.43 1.76 -8.11
CA PHE A 159 -17.61 0.34 -7.83
C PHE A 159 -18.42 -0.35 -8.93
N ASP A 160 -18.51 -1.67 -8.82
CA ASP A 160 -19.24 -2.52 -9.75
C ASP A 160 -20.75 -2.22 -9.73
N GLU A 161 -21.34 -2.23 -10.93
CA GLU A 161 -22.79 -2.09 -11.14
C GLU A 161 -23.50 -3.45 -11.28
N TYR A 162 -22.79 -4.53 -10.95
CA TYR A 162 -23.30 -5.88 -10.71
C TYR A 162 -23.01 -6.29 -9.25
N ASN A 163 -23.49 -7.47 -8.82
CA ASN A 163 -23.19 -8.01 -7.49
C ASN A 163 -23.30 -9.54 -7.52
N ASP A 164 -22.21 -10.25 -7.20
CA ASP A 164 -22.18 -11.72 -7.20
C ASP A 164 -22.85 -12.32 -5.95
N ASP A 165 -22.89 -11.59 -4.83
CA ASP A 165 -23.55 -12.03 -3.58
C ASP A 165 -25.06 -11.78 -3.61
N GLU A 166 -25.47 -10.70 -4.29
CA GLU A 166 -26.88 -10.35 -4.53
C GLU A 166 -27.15 -10.16 -6.03
N PRO A 167 -27.10 -11.24 -6.83
CA PRO A 167 -27.28 -11.16 -8.28
C PRO A 167 -28.72 -10.83 -8.68
N PHE A 168 -29.68 -10.98 -7.75
CA PHE A 168 -31.09 -10.69 -7.97
C PHE A 168 -31.69 -9.93 -6.80
N TYR A 169 -32.70 -9.10 -7.09
CA TYR A 169 -33.43 -8.35 -6.09
C TYR A 169 -34.91 -8.22 -6.46
N MET A 170 -35.74 -7.91 -5.46
CA MET A 170 -37.16 -7.64 -5.64
C MET A 170 -37.37 -6.16 -5.94
N ALA A 171 -37.70 -5.82 -7.19
CA ALA A 171 -37.97 -4.44 -7.59
C ALA A 171 -39.31 -3.94 -7.00
N LYS A 172 -39.52 -2.61 -6.95
CA LYS A 172 -40.82 -2.03 -6.51
C LYS A 172 -42.02 -2.51 -7.33
N SER A 173 -41.78 -2.95 -8.57
CA SER A 173 -42.76 -3.57 -9.45
C SER A 173 -43.21 -4.98 -9.00
N LYS A 174 -42.61 -5.52 -7.92
CA LYS A 174 -42.78 -6.88 -7.42
C LYS A 174 -42.29 -7.97 -8.39
N LYS A 175 -41.37 -7.62 -9.28
CA LYS A 175 -40.67 -8.57 -10.16
C LYS A 175 -39.26 -8.80 -9.63
N ILE A 176 -38.77 -10.03 -9.79
CA ILE A 176 -37.36 -10.35 -9.55
C ILE A 176 -36.56 -9.84 -10.73
N GLU A 177 -35.65 -8.91 -10.48
CA GLU A 177 -34.75 -8.33 -11.47
C GLU A 177 -33.31 -8.75 -11.17
N ALA A 178 -32.49 -8.86 -12.22
CA ALA A 178 -31.05 -9.03 -12.06
C ALA A 178 -30.41 -7.71 -11.62
N THR A 179 -29.38 -7.79 -10.78
CA THR A 179 -28.59 -6.63 -10.36
C THR A 179 -27.74 -6.16 -11.53
N ARG A 180 -28.09 -5.00 -12.09
CA ARG A 180 -27.48 -4.41 -13.28
C ARG A 180 -27.72 -2.92 -13.33
N CYS A 181 -26.85 -2.19 -14.03
CA CYS A 181 -27.02 -0.74 -14.11
C CYS A 181 -28.27 -0.31 -14.87
N SER A 182 -28.55 -0.89 -16.04
CA SER A 182 -29.74 -0.58 -16.81
C SER A 182 -30.63 -1.81 -16.96
N ILE A 183 -31.92 -1.64 -16.68
CA ILE A 183 -32.95 -2.65 -16.92
C ILE A 183 -33.17 -2.94 -18.41
N ASP A 184 -32.70 -2.05 -19.30
CA ASP A 184 -32.81 -2.18 -20.74
C ASP A 184 -31.80 -3.16 -21.34
N ILE A 185 -30.80 -3.59 -20.57
CA ILE A 185 -29.93 -4.72 -20.95
C ILE A 185 -30.81 -5.98 -20.93
N THR A 186 -31.03 -6.65 -22.05
CA THR A 186 -31.92 -7.82 -22.10
C THR A 186 -31.17 -9.12 -21.84
N GLY A 187 -31.88 -10.16 -21.42
CA GLY A 187 -31.28 -11.46 -21.14
C GLY A 187 -32.26 -12.42 -20.49
N ILE A 188 -31.78 -13.62 -20.15
CA ILE A 188 -32.59 -14.67 -19.54
C ILE A 188 -31.97 -15.20 -18.25
N ASN A 189 -32.84 -15.49 -17.27
CA ASN A 189 -32.44 -16.12 -16.02
C ASN A 189 -32.52 -17.65 -16.15
N ARG A 190 -31.39 -18.32 -15.95
CA ARG A 190 -31.28 -19.78 -16.04
C ARG A 190 -30.32 -20.30 -14.99
N VAL A 191 -30.52 -21.56 -14.62
CA VAL A 191 -29.47 -22.34 -13.96
C VAL A 191 -28.74 -23.10 -15.06
N TYR A 192 -27.42 -22.92 -15.12
CA TYR A 192 -26.53 -23.60 -16.06
C TYR A 192 -25.48 -24.36 -15.27
N LYS A 193 -25.46 -25.69 -15.39
CA LYS A 193 -24.46 -26.55 -14.74
C LYS A 193 -23.82 -27.47 -15.74
N CYS A 194 -22.50 -27.53 -15.76
CA CYS A 194 -21.73 -28.43 -16.60
C CYS A 194 -21.01 -29.47 -15.74
N GLN A 195 -21.10 -30.75 -16.11
CA GLN A 195 -20.27 -31.84 -15.58
C GLN A 195 -19.68 -32.60 -16.77
N GLU A 196 -18.35 -32.75 -16.83
CA GLU A 196 -17.63 -33.58 -17.81
C GLU A 196 -18.17 -33.43 -19.26
N ASN A 197 -18.23 -32.19 -19.77
CA ASN A 197 -18.77 -31.79 -21.09
C ASN A 197 -20.28 -31.90 -21.31
N ASN A 198 -21.08 -32.31 -20.33
CA ASN A 198 -22.54 -32.26 -20.43
C ASN A 198 -23.10 -31.09 -19.62
N CYS A 199 -23.70 -30.12 -20.32
CA CYS A 199 -24.26 -28.92 -19.70
C CYS A 199 -25.77 -28.97 -19.69
N VAL A 200 -26.36 -28.81 -18.51
CA VAL A 200 -27.81 -28.83 -18.31
C VAL A 200 -28.29 -27.42 -18.02
N THR A 201 -29.28 -26.98 -18.77
CA THR A 201 -30.00 -25.71 -18.56
C THR A 201 -31.37 -25.98 -17.94
N ARG A 202 -31.78 -25.16 -16.97
CA ARG A 202 -33.15 -25.16 -16.44
C ARG A 202 -33.61 -23.76 -16.05
N THR A 203 -34.92 -23.58 -15.94
CA THR A 203 -35.51 -22.35 -15.40
C THR A 203 -35.16 -22.18 -13.93
N CYS A 204 -34.93 -20.93 -13.51
CA CYS A 204 -34.72 -20.60 -12.10
C CYS A 204 -36.01 -20.81 -11.30
N ARG A 205 -35.87 -21.37 -10.10
CA ARG A 205 -36.94 -21.53 -9.12
C ARG A 205 -36.84 -20.42 -8.08
N VAL A 206 -38.00 -20.01 -7.56
CA VAL A 206 -38.08 -19.06 -6.45
C VAL A 206 -37.89 -19.81 -5.14
N ASP A 207 -36.94 -19.36 -4.33
CA ASP A 207 -36.70 -19.86 -3.00
C ASP A 207 -37.82 -19.41 -2.05
N ALA A 208 -38.34 -20.35 -1.25
CA ALA A 208 -39.49 -20.10 -0.39
C ALA A 208 -39.17 -19.17 0.78
N ASN A 209 -37.91 -19.10 1.21
CA ASN A 209 -37.46 -18.30 2.35
C ASN A 209 -37.08 -16.91 1.89
N THR A 210 -36.22 -16.78 0.88
CA THR A 210 -35.72 -15.47 0.43
C THR A 210 -36.71 -14.75 -0.49
N LYS A 211 -37.68 -15.47 -1.08
CA LYS A 211 -38.59 -14.98 -2.14
C LYS A 211 -37.86 -14.47 -3.39
N LEU A 212 -36.57 -14.78 -3.54
CA LEU A 212 -35.74 -14.51 -4.71
C LEU A 212 -35.44 -15.81 -5.47
N TYR A 213 -34.67 -15.75 -6.56
CA TYR A 213 -34.24 -16.97 -7.23
C TYR A 213 -33.26 -17.77 -6.35
N GLU A 214 -33.24 -19.08 -6.56
CA GLU A 214 -32.28 -19.98 -5.93
C GLU A 214 -30.81 -19.60 -6.24
N LYS A 215 -29.89 -19.98 -5.34
CA LYS A 215 -28.46 -19.62 -5.40
C LYS A 215 -27.78 -19.92 -6.73
N ASP A 216 -28.15 -21.03 -7.38
CA ASP A 216 -27.55 -21.46 -8.66
C ASP A 216 -28.05 -20.67 -9.88
N CYS A 217 -29.04 -19.78 -9.71
CA CYS A 217 -29.59 -18.99 -10.82
C CYS A 217 -28.59 -17.92 -11.25
N GLN A 218 -28.47 -17.72 -12.56
CA GLN A 218 -27.61 -16.70 -13.17
C GLN A 218 -28.37 -15.94 -14.25
N PHE A 219 -28.00 -14.67 -14.43
CA PHE A 219 -28.49 -13.84 -15.54
C PHE A 219 -27.53 -13.97 -16.73
N PHE A 220 -28.07 -14.41 -17.87
CA PHE A 220 -27.32 -14.51 -19.12
C PHE A 220 -27.78 -13.38 -20.05
N PRO A 221 -26.93 -12.37 -20.33
CA PRO A 221 -27.28 -11.30 -21.24
C PRO A 221 -27.45 -11.84 -22.66
N ASP A 222 -28.36 -11.25 -23.42
CA ASP A 222 -28.45 -11.53 -24.86
C ASP A 222 -27.14 -11.09 -25.53
N LYS A 223 -26.61 -11.94 -26.43
CA LYS A 223 -25.33 -11.69 -27.12
C LYS A 223 -25.31 -10.37 -27.90
N HIS A 224 -26.46 -9.99 -28.44
CA HIS A 224 -26.63 -8.75 -29.17
C HIS A 224 -27.53 -7.81 -28.38
N GLN A 225 -26.93 -6.73 -27.89
CA GLN A 225 -27.58 -5.69 -27.12
C GLN A 225 -27.70 -4.40 -27.95
N THR A 226 -28.76 -3.63 -27.72
CA THR A 226 -28.88 -2.26 -28.26
C THR A 226 -28.45 -1.19 -27.28
N GLU A 227 -28.48 -1.52 -25.98
CA GLU A 227 -28.10 -0.61 -24.91
C GLU A 227 -26.59 -0.34 -24.92
N LYS A 228 -26.20 0.92 -24.67
CA LYS A 228 -24.81 1.38 -24.78
C LYS A 228 -24.08 1.51 -23.44
N THR A 229 -24.74 1.10 -22.36
CA THR A 229 -24.25 1.20 -20.99
C THR A 229 -24.27 -0.18 -20.32
N SER A 230 -23.46 -0.48 -19.30
CA SER A 230 -22.36 0.27 -18.68
C SER A 230 -21.12 -0.61 -18.61
N ILE A 231 -19.93 -0.05 -18.85
CA ILE A 231 -18.68 -0.82 -18.75
C ILE A 231 -18.47 -1.39 -17.33
N MET A 232 -19.02 -0.75 -16.29
CA MET A 232 -18.96 -1.20 -14.90
C MET A 232 -19.99 -2.29 -14.56
N PHE A 233 -20.87 -2.65 -15.49
CA PHE A 233 -21.78 -3.80 -15.33
C PHE A 233 -21.22 -5.07 -15.98
N MET A 234 -20.79 -5.00 -17.24
CA MET A 234 -20.18 -6.15 -17.93
C MET A 234 -19.32 -5.71 -19.11
N GLN A 235 -18.01 -5.85 -18.96
CA GLN A 235 -17.03 -5.37 -19.93
C GLN A 235 -16.99 -6.17 -21.25
N GLY A 236 -17.57 -7.37 -21.30
CA GLY A 236 -17.60 -8.23 -22.49
C GLY A 236 -18.68 -7.93 -23.53
N ILE A 237 -19.65 -7.04 -23.24
CA ILE A 237 -20.76 -6.75 -24.17
C ILE A 237 -20.31 -5.72 -25.23
N ASP A 238 -20.33 -6.08 -26.51
CA ASP A 238 -19.83 -5.23 -27.60
C ASP A 238 -20.54 -3.86 -27.72
N SER A 239 -21.85 -3.81 -27.47
CA SER A 239 -22.62 -2.57 -27.56
C SER A 239 -22.28 -1.55 -26.47
N ILE A 240 -21.73 -2.02 -25.35
CA ILE A 240 -21.37 -1.18 -24.21
C ILE A 240 -20.19 -0.30 -24.62
N THR A 241 -20.44 1.00 -24.65
CA THR A 241 -19.48 2.01 -25.11
C THR A 241 -19.39 3.19 -24.14
N ARG A 242 -20.08 3.13 -23.00
CA ARG A 242 -20.24 4.24 -22.05
C ARG A 242 -20.28 3.74 -20.60
N PHE A 243 -20.17 4.68 -19.68
CA PHE A 243 -20.55 4.52 -18.27
C PHE A 243 -22.06 4.76 -18.07
N CYS A 244 -22.58 4.32 -16.93
CA CYS A 244 -23.96 4.53 -16.56
C CYS A 244 -24.18 5.94 -16.01
N ASN A 245 -25.24 6.60 -16.45
CA ASN A 245 -25.58 7.97 -16.06
C ASN A 245 -26.93 8.02 -15.36
N GLU A 246 -27.27 9.17 -14.78
CA GLU A 246 -28.52 9.35 -14.02
C GLU A 246 -29.80 8.92 -14.77
N LYS A 247 -29.82 8.95 -16.11
CA LYS A 247 -31.02 8.61 -16.90
C LYS A 247 -31.25 7.11 -17.04
N ASN A 248 -30.19 6.31 -17.07
CA ASN A 248 -30.26 4.86 -17.28
C ASN A 248 -29.79 4.06 -16.05
N HIS A 249 -29.40 4.73 -14.97
CA HIS A 249 -28.96 4.13 -13.72
C HIS A 249 -30.12 3.60 -12.87
N ASN A 250 -30.06 2.31 -12.57
CA ASN A 250 -31.01 1.60 -11.74
C ASN A 250 -30.64 1.74 -10.26
N ARG A 251 -31.24 2.73 -9.60
CA ARG A 251 -31.04 3.02 -8.17
C ARG A 251 -31.63 1.96 -7.22
N GLU A 252 -32.46 1.03 -7.72
CA GLU A 252 -33.04 -0.03 -6.89
C GLU A 252 -32.13 -1.27 -6.79
N ALA A 253 -31.19 -1.44 -7.72
CA ALA A 253 -30.30 -2.58 -7.74
C ALA A 253 -29.34 -2.56 -6.54
N PRO A 254 -29.13 -3.68 -5.82
CA PRO A 254 -28.21 -3.74 -4.70
C PRO A 254 -26.74 -3.89 -5.16
N SER A 255 -26.31 -3.11 -6.14
CA SER A 255 -24.93 -3.08 -6.61
C SER A 255 -24.01 -2.43 -5.58
N LEU A 256 -22.71 -2.76 -5.61
CA LEU A 256 -21.72 -2.11 -4.74
C LEU A 256 -21.68 -0.59 -5.00
N GLN A 257 -21.80 -0.17 -6.26
CA GLN A 257 -21.92 1.25 -6.61
C GLN A 257 -23.07 1.94 -5.86
N ASN A 258 -24.26 1.35 -5.84
CA ASN A 258 -25.39 1.96 -5.14
C ASN A 258 -25.19 2.00 -3.62
N LYS A 259 -24.67 0.90 -3.05
CA LYS A 259 -24.43 0.78 -1.61
C LYS A 259 -23.36 1.74 -1.10
N LYS A 260 -22.29 1.96 -1.88
CA LYS A 260 -21.11 2.73 -1.45
C LYS A 260 -21.07 4.17 -1.95
N CYS A 261 -21.82 4.51 -3.00
CA CYS A 261 -21.84 5.85 -3.60
C CYS A 261 -23.17 6.60 -3.45
N ASP A 262 -23.95 6.32 -2.41
CA ASP A 262 -25.23 7.01 -2.15
C ASP A 262 -26.21 6.90 -3.33
N SER A 263 -26.25 5.73 -3.99
CA SER A 263 -27.05 5.49 -5.20
C SER A 263 -26.75 6.39 -6.40
N ARG A 264 -25.59 7.07 -6.41
CA ARG A 264 -25.09 7.81 -7.59
C ARG A 264 -24.58 6.84 -8.64
N SER A 265 -24.82 7.15 -9.91
CA SER A 265 -24.28 6.38 -11.02
C SER A 265 -22.76 6.53 -11.13
N THR A 266 -22.10 5.58 -11.80
CA THR A 266 -20.65 5.67 -12.08
C THR A 266 -20.27 6.98 -12.78
N TRP A 267 -21.06 7.42 -13.77
CA TRP A 267 -20.82 8.70 -14.45
C TRP A 267 -21.00 9.93 -13.55
N GLU A 268 -21.95 9.92 -12.61
CA GLU A 268 -22.10 11.02 -11.65
C GLU A 268 -20.85 11.19 -10.78
N VAL A 269 -20.20 10.08 -10.40
CA VAL A 269 -18.93 10.12 -9.66
C VAL A 269 -17.79 10.63 -10.56
N ILE A 270 -17.64 10.05 -11.76
CA ILE A 270 -16.57 10.40 -12.71
C ILE A 270 -16.67 11.88 -13.13
N SER A 271 -17.86 12.37 -13.46
CA SER A 271 -18.06 13.75 -13.92
C SER A 271 -17.82 14.81 -12.83
N ASN A 272 -17.89 14.42 -11.55
CA ASN A 272 -17.58 15.28 -10.41
C ASN A 272 -16.10 15.22 -9.97
N SER A 273 -15.30 14.34 -10.59
CA SER A 273 -13.87 14.18 -10.29
C SER A 273 -13.05 15.41 -10.69
N GLU A 274 -11.87 15.56 -10.08
CA GLU A 274 -10.92 16.63 -10.44
C GLU A 274 -10.45 16.52 -11.89
N ASP A 275 -10.22 15.30 -12.38
CA ASP A 275 -9.85 15.01 -13.77
C ASP A 275 -10.87 15.60 -14.75
N PHE A 276 -12.16 15.48 -14.45
CA PHE A 276 -13.23 15.98 -15.32
C PHE A 276 -13.35 17.50 -15.27
N LYS A 277 -13.28 18.09 -14.08
CA LYS A 277 -13.33 19.56 -13.89
C LYS A 277 -12.18 20.27 -14.60
N GLY A 278 -11.02 19.62 -14.73
CA GLY A 278 -9.82 20.15 -15.39
C GLY A 278 -9.75 19.98 -16.90
N THR A 279 -10.73 19.34 -17.55
CA THR A 279 -10.65 18.97 -18.98
C THR A 279 -11.87 19.41 -19.79
N VAL A 280 -11.69 19.46 -21.11
CA VAL A 280 -12.76 19.70 -22.10
C VAL A 280 -12.74 18.63 -23.19
N PRO A 281 -13.86 18.30 -23.84
CA PRO A 281 -13.88 17.30 -24.91
C PRO A 281 -13.01 17.72 -26.10
N ILE A 282 -12.33 16.75 -26.71
CA ILE A 282 -11.47 16.96 -27.88
C ILE A 282 -12.15 16.36 -29.11
N ALA A 283 -12.21 17.12 -30.22
CA ALA A 283 -12.88 16.67 -31.43
C ALA A 283 -12.06 15.65 -32.24
N ALA A 284 -10.74 15.80 -32.24
CA ALA A 284 -9.83 14.91 -32.94
C ALA A 284 -9.57 13.61 -32.16
N PRO A 285 -9.33 12.48 -32.83
CA PRO A 285 -8.89 11.25 -32.17
C PRO A 285 -7.59 11.47 -31.39
N PRO A 286 -7.41 10.81 -30.23
CA PRO A 286 -6.18 10.91 -29.45
C PRO A 286 -5.00 10.24 -30.20
N PRO A 287 -3.76 10.73 -29.99
CA PRO A 287 -2.58 10.03 -30.49
C PRO A 287 -2.42 8.66 -29.81
N PRO A 288 -1.74 7.69 -30.46
CA PRO A 288 -1.42 6.42 -29.82
C PRO A 288 -0.50 6.63 -28.60
N PRO A 289 -0.60 5.79 -27.55
CA PRO A 289 0.24 5.89 -26.37
C PRO A 289 1.74 5.71 -26.71
N VAL A 290 2.59 6.45 -26.02
CA VAL A 290 4.05 6.33 -26.11
C VAL A 290 4.56 5.46 -24.97
N PHE A 291 5.32 4.42 -25.30
CA PHE A 291 5.82 3.45 -24.34
C PHE A 291 7.29 3.64 -24.01
N SER A 292 7.63 3.55 -22.72
CA SER A 292 9.01 3.46 -22.23
C SER A 292 9.25 2.10 -21.60
N LEU A 293 10.25 1.36 -22.06
CA LEU A 293 10.65 0.09 -21.45
C LEU A 293 11.79 0.34 -20.47
N LEU A 294 11.52 0.07 -19.19
CA LEU A 294 12.42 0.34 -18.08
C LEU A 294 12.80 -0.97 -17.40
N LYS A 295 14.07 -1.18 -17.07
CA LYS A 295 14.52 -2.38 -16.36
C LYS A 295 15.12 -2.02 -15.02
N ILE A 296 14.64 -2.69 -13.99
CA ILE A 296 15.18 -2.55 -12.64
C ILE A 296 16.65 -2.94 -12.64
N SER A 297 17.47 -2.09 -12.02
CA SER A 297 18.91 -2.27 -11.89
C SER A 297 19.31 -2.29 -10.42
N GLU A 298 20.57 -2.62 -10.16
CA GLU A 298 21.19 -2.52 -8.83
C GLU A 298 20.89 -1.16 -8.17
N ARG A 299 20.53 -1.22 -6.89
CA ARG A 299 20.19 -0.05 -6.09
C ARG A 299 21.42 0.80 -5.81
N ILE A 300 21.27 2.12 -5.88
CA ILE A 300 22.34 3.07 -5.56
C ILE A 300 21.83 3.97 -4.44
N VAL A 301 22.49 3.92 -3.28
CA VAL A 301 22.12 4.69 -2.09
C VAL A 301 23.27 5.62 -1.71
N CYS A 302 22.95 6.86 -1.40
CA CYS A 302 23.87 7.81 -0.79
C CYS A 302 23.35 8.24 0.57
N LEU A 303 24.11 7.91 1.61
CA LEU A 303 23.84 8.38 2.96
C LEU A 303 24.36 9.81 3.08
N VAL A 304 23.46 10.76 3.36
CA VAL A 304 23.78 12.19 3.54
C VAL A 304 23.48 12.54 5.00
N LEU A 305 24.53 12.64 5.80
CA LEU A 305 24.48 12.64 7.25
C LEU A 305 24.85 14.01 7.82
N ASP A 306 23.92 14.63 8.52
CA ASP A 306 24.17 15.87 9.25
C ASP A 306 25.12 15.61 10.43
N LYS A 307 26.17 16.42 10.51
CA LYS A 307 27.11 16.45 11.65
C LYS A 307 27.28 17.87 12.21
N SER A 308 26.30 18.75 11.99
CA SER A 308 26.28 20.10 12.53
C SER A 308 26.13 20.11 14.05
N GLU A 309 26.33 21.27 14.67
CA GLU A 309 26.23 21.46 16.13
C GLU A 309 24.88 20.99 16.72
N SER A 310 23.79 21.07 15.94
CA SER A 310 22.47 20.62 16.36
C SER A 310 22.42 19.11 16.69
N MET A 311 23.33 18.32 16.09
CA MET A 311 23.45 16.87 16.30
C MET A 311 24.17 16.50 17.60
N GLY A 312 24.84 17.46 18.25
CA GLY A 312 25.43 17.28 19.58
C GLY A 312 24.37 17.23 20.70
N ASN A 313 23.18 17.78 20.45
CA ASN A 313 22.09 17.79 21.42
C ASN A 313 21.38 16.43 21.50
N HIS A 314 20.85 16.09 22.68
CA HIS A 314 20.00 14.90 22.91
C HIS A 314 20.56 13.61 22.29
N ASN A 315 21.89 13.45 22.29
CA ASN A 315 22.58 12.28 21.74
C ASN A 315 22.21 11.96 20.26
N ARG A 316 21.80 12.95 19.47
CA ARG A 316 21.29 12.77 18.09
C ARG A 316 22.33 12.14 17.17
N LEU A 317 23.59 12.60 17.23
CA LEU A 317 24.69 12.03 16.44
C LEU A 317 24.86 10.52 16.70
N ASN A 318 24.86 10.10 17.96
CA ASN A 318 24.99 8.68 18.29
C ASN A 318 23.77 7.88 17.82
N ARG A 319 22.55 8.41 18.01
CA ARG A 319 21.32 7.77 17.53
C ARG A 319 21.34 7.59 16.01
N MET A 320 21.77 8.61 15.26
CA MET A 320 21.98 8.52 13.82
C MET A 320 23.00 7.45 13.47
N ASN A 321 24.16 7.45 14.14
CA ASN A 321 25.19 6.44 13.88
C ASN A 321 24.68 5.03 14.19
N GLN A 322 23.96 4.80 15.29
CA GLN A 322 23.33 3.50 15.60
C GLN A 322 22.40 3.04 14.46
N ALA A 323 21.52 3.94 14.00
CA ALA A 323 20.53 3.62 12.98
C ALA A 323 21.19 3.40 11.60
N VAL A 324 22.22 4.17 11.25
CA VAL A 324 23.01 3.98 10.02
C VAL A 324 23.84 2.70 10.08
N LYS A 325 24.47 2.40 11.21
CA LYS A 325 25.19 1.13 11.43
C LYS A 325 24.25 -0.05 11.23
N TYR A 326 23.06 0.01 11.83
CA TYR A 326 22.02 -0.99 11.66
C TYR A 326 21.58 -1.12 10.19
N PHE A 327 21.33 0.00 9.49
CA PHE A 327 21.00 -0.01 8.06
C PHE A 327 22.08 -0.70 7.22
N LEU A 328 23.35 -0.34 7.44
CA LEU A 328 24.49 -0.88 6.71
C LEU A 328 24.79 -2.34 7.05
N LEU A 329 24.51 -2.79 8.27
CA LEU A 329 24.77 -4.17 8.68
C LEU A 329 23.67 -5.12 8.24
N GLN A 330 22.41 -4.68 8.35
CA GLN A 330 21.27 -5.59 8.25
C GLN A 330 20.28 -5.23 7.15
N THR A 331 20.06 -3.94 6.87
CA THR A 331 18.97 -3.54 5.99
C THR A 331 19.38 -3.60 4.51
N ILE A 332 20.46 -2.91 4.15
CA ILE A 332 20.92 -2.82 2.75
C ILE A 332 21.31 -4.19 2.21
N GLU A 333 20.79 -4.53 1.04
CA GLU A 333 20.99 -5.81 0.38
C GLU A 333 22.36 -5.93 -0.31
N ASN A 334 22.77 -7.18 -0.59
CA ASN A 334 23.98 -7.42 -1.37
C ASN A 334 23.72 -7.07 -2.85
N GLY A 335 24.72 -6.51 -3.52
CA GLY A 335 24.63 -6.01 -4.89
C GLY A 335 24.45 -4.49 -4.97
N SER A 336 23.89 -3.88 -3.94
CA SER A 336 23.65 -2.42 -3.89
C SER A 336 24.95 -1.62 -3.77
N TRP A 337 24.95 -0.42 -4.31
CA TRP A 337 26.06 0.52 -4.23
C TRP A 337 25.77 1.58 -3.18
N VAL A 338 26.70 1.78 -2.24
CA VAL A 338 26.52 2.72 -1.13
C VAL A 338 27.65 3.74 -1.09
N GLY A 339 27.29 5.02 -0.99
CA GLY A 339 28.19 6.14 -0.72
C GLY A 339 27.83 6.83 0.58
N VAL A 340 28.79 7.55 1.18
CA VAL A 340 28.60 8.29 2.43
C VAL A 340 29.14 9.70 2.28
N VAL A 341 28.29 10.67 2.60
CA VAL A 341 28.59 12.09 2.68
C VAL A 341 28.18 12.57 4.07
N ASP A 342 29.12 13.19 4.78
CA ASP A 342 28.76 13.97 5.98
C ASP A 342 28.77 15.46 5.63
N PHE A 343 28.01 16.26 6.40
CA PHE A 343 27.97 17.70 6.17
C PHE A 343 27.72 18.52 7.42
N ASP A 344 28.29 19.72 7.38
CA ASP A 344 28.02 20.82 8.30
C ASP A 344 27.80 22.10 7.47
N THR A 345 28.73 23.05 7.52
CA THR A 345 28.80 24.23 6.66
C THR A 345 29.30 23.87 5.27
N THR A 346 30.07 22.78 5.16
CA THR A 346 30.48 22.17 3.89
C THR A 346 30.13 20.69 3.86
N ALA A 347 30.11 20.09 2.67
CA ALA A 347 29.94 18.65 2.54
C ALA A 347 31.30 17.96 2.32
N HIS A 348 31.43 16.72 2.79
CA HIS A 348 32.63 15.92 2.60
C HIS A 348 32.27 14.50 2.15
N ILE A 349 32.92 14.03 1.09
CA ILE A 349 32.77 12.64 0.63
C ILE A 349 33.60 11.75 1.56
N LYS A 350 32.93 10.98 2.41
CA LYS A 350 33.55 10.05 3.35
C LYS A 350 33.80 8.69 2.72
N SER A 351 32.88 8.27 1.85
CA SER A 351 33.08 7.12 0.98
C SER A 351 32.46 7.40 -0.39
N LYS A 352 33.21 7.09 -1.44
CA LYS A 352 32.63 6.92 -2.79
C LYS A 352 31.71 5.70 -2.82
N LEU A 353 30.95 5.54 -3.90
CA LEU A 353 30.11 4.37 -4.12
C LEU A 353 30.96 3.09 -4.07
N ILE A 354 30.64 2.20 -3.13
CA ILE A 354 31.18 0.84 -3.08
C ILE A 354 30.03 -0.15 -3.18
N GLN A 355 30.24 -1.23 -3.94
CA GLN A 355 29.25 -2.28 -4.06
C GLN A 355 29.30 -3.21 -2.85
N ILE A 356 28.17 -3.45 -2.20
CA ILE A 356 28.05 -4.34 -1.05
C ILE A 356 28.11 -5.80 -1.52
N LYS A 357 29.26 -6.45 -1.32
CA LYS A 357 29.47 -7.87 -1.66
C LYS A 357 29.57 -8.75 -0.43
N SER A 358 30.09 -8.19 0.66
CA SER A 358 30.34 -8.89 1.91
C SER A 358 30.33 -7.94 3.11
N ASN A 359 30.53 -8.50 4.31
CA ASN A 359 30.71 -7.71 5.53
C ASN A 359 31.97 -6.83 5.51
N ASN A 360 32.91 -7.06 4.60
CA ASN A 360 34.12 -6.25 4.50
C ASN A 360 33.81 -4.83 4.01
N GLU A 361 32.98 -4.70 2.97
CA GLU A 361 32.56 -3.42 2.42
C GLU A 361 31.67 -2.68 3.43
N ARG A 362 30.77 -3.41 4.11
CA ARG A 362 29.95 -2.85 5.19
C ARG A 362 30.83 -2.21 6.27
N ARG A 363 31.86 -2.90 6.76
CA ARG A 363 32.79 -2.36 7.77
C ARG A 363 33.50 -1.07 7.33
N LYS A 364 33.96 -1.00 6.07
CA LYS A 364 34.57 0.23 5.53
C LYS A 364 33.63 1.43 5.57
N LEU A 365 32.33 1.22 5.33
CA LEU A 365 31.32 2.28 5.42
C LEU A 365 31.06 2.67 6.88
N LEU A 366 31.05 1.72 7.82
CA LEU A 366 30.91 2.01 9.25
C LEU A 366 32.05 2.88 9.78
N GLU A 367 33.28 2.68 9.31
CA GLU A 367 34.45 3.49 9.65
C GLU A 367 34.37 4.93 9.11
N SER A 368 33.46 5.20 8.16
CA SER A 368 33.32 6.50 7.50
C SER A 368 32.32 7.44 8.19
N LEU A 369 31.62 6.96 9.23
CA LEU A 369 30.58 7.70 9.95
C LEU A 369 31.14 8.88 10.78
N PRO A 370 30.39 9.98 10.92
CA PRO A 370 30.83 11.15 11.67
C PRO A 370 30.95 10.83 13.17
N THR A 371 32.05 11.26 13.79
CA THR A 371 32.35 11.02 15.21
C THR A 371 32.09 12.25 16.11
N GLU A 372 32.04 13.45 15.52
CA GLU A 372 31.88 14.71 16.23
C GLU A 372 30.85 15.60 15.54
N ALA A 373 30.10 16.36 16.33
CA ALA A 373 29.11 17.33 15.87
C ALA A 373 29.70 18.75 15.96
N SER A 374 29.80 19.45 14.84
CA SER A 374 30.41 20.79 14.79
C SER A 374 29.94 21.58 13.56
N GLY A 375 30.00 22.91 13.63
CA GLY A 375 29.70 23.78 12.49
C GLY A 375 28.20 24.03 12.30
N ARG A 376 27.88 25.00 11.44
CA ARG A 376 26.48 25.36 11.12
C ARG A 376 25.93 24.47 10.03
N ILE A 377 24.65 24.18 10.05
CA ILE A 377 23.97 23.41 9.00
C ILE A 377 23.91 24.17 7.65
N SER A 378 24.20 23.47 6.55
CA SER A 378 24.03 23.95 5.17
C SER A 378 23.75 22.79 4.20
N ILE A 379 22.46 22.51 3.97
CA ILE A 379 21.95 21.40 3.14
C ILE A 379 22.22 21.62 1.64
N LEU A 380 22.46 22.86 1.21
CA LEU A 380 22.77 23.19 -0.18
C LEU A 380 24.08 22.55 -0.69
N MET A 381 25.07 22.35 0.19
CA MET A 381 26.42 21.91 -0.18
C MET A 381 26.50 20.42 -0.53
N PRO A 382 25.90 19.49 0.25
CA PRO A 382 25.79 18.07 -0.12
C PRO A 382 25.21 17.88 -1.52
N TRP A 383 24.23 18.70 -1.88
CA TRP A 383 23.55 18.63 -3.17
C TRP A 383 24.48 18.95 -4.35
N ILE A 384 25.36 19.94 -4.19
CA ILE A 384 26.34 20.29 -5.23
C ILE A 384 27.32 19.13 -5.43
N MET A 385 27.75 18.49 -4.34
CA MET A 385 28.73 17.39 -4.38
C MET A 385 28.16 16.06 -4.84
N PHE A 386 26.85 15.81 -4.70
CA PHE A 386 26.27 14.53 -5.10
C PHE A 386 26.51 14.19 -6.59
N LYS A 387 26.46 15.20 -7.48
CA LYS A 387 26.79 15.03 -8.90
C LYS A 387 28.25 14.66 -9.15
N GLU A 388 29.16 14.98 -8.22
CA GLU A 388 30.58 14.60 -8.31
C GLU A 388 30.81 13.14 -7.88
N ILE A 389 29.96 12.58 -7.03
CA ILE A 389 30.01 11.18 -6.58
C ILE A 389 29.44 10.25 -7.65
N TYR A 390 28.35 10.68 -8.31
CA TYR A 390 27.72 9.89 -9.36
C TYR A 390 27.15 10.78 -10.47
N PRO A 391 27.71 10.73 -11.70
CA PRO A 391 27.22 11.52 -12.82
C PRO A 391 25.80 11.15 -13.30
N GLN A 392 25.36 9.91 -13.06
CA GLN A 392 24.05 9.39 -13.50
C GLN A 392 23.03 9.30 -12.36
N VAL A 393 22.66 10.44 -11.77
CA VAL A 393 21.77 10.52 -10.59
C VAL A 393 20.34 9.95 -10.76
N ASP A 394 19.91 9.63 -11.98
CA ASP A 394 18.59 9.05 -12.27
C ASP A 394 18.39 7.71 -11.55
N GLY A 395 17.33 7.62 -10.73
CA GLY A 395 17.00 6.41 -9.98
C GLY A 395 17.95 6.08 -8.83
N SER A 396 18.78 7.05 -8.43
CA SER A 396 19.57 6.95 -7.20
C SER A 396 18.76 7.44 -5.99
N GLU A 397 18.98 6.81 -4.85
CA GLU A 397 18.33 7.14 -3.59
C GLU A 397 19.29 7.93 -2.69
N ILE A 398 18.79 9.01 -2.12
CA ILE A 398 19.50 9.80 -1.11
C ILE A 398 18.77 9.62 0.20
N MET A 399 19.48 9.20 1.25
CA MET A 399 18.95 9.15 2.62
C MET A 399 19.51 10.33 3.39
N LEU A 400 18.73 11.39 3.49
CA LEU A 400 19.06 12.63 4.19
C LEU A 400 18.62 12.51 5.66
N VAL A 401 19.58 12.50 6.58
CA VAL A 401 19.29 12.58 8.02
C VAL A 401 19.76 13.92 8.53
N VAL A 402 18.86 14.71 9.12
CA VAL A 402 19.13 16.11 9.43
C VAL A 402 18.44 16.58 10.70
N ALA A 403 19.13 17.42 11.48
CA ALA A 403 18.59 18.08 12.66
C ALA A 403 18.69 19.61 12.54
N GLY A 404 17.57 20.31 12.76
CA GLY A 404 17.53 21.76 12.80
C GLY A 404 17.09 22.42 11.48
N GLU A 405 17.14 23.76 11.48
CA GLU A 405 16.62 24.59 10.38
C GLU A 405 17.72 25.05 9.43
N ASP A 406 17.50 24.91 8.12
CA ASP A 406 18.28 25.59 7.09
C ASP A 406 17.36 26.37 6.15
N LYS A 407 17.26 27.67 6.40
CA LYS A 407 16.40 28.61 5.65
C LYS A 407 16.76 28.71 4.16
N ASN A 408 17.91 28.19 3.73
CA ASN A 408 18.35 28.23 2.33
C ASN A 408 17.99 26.98 1.53
N ILE A 409 17.40 25.95 2.15
CA ILE A 409 16.97 24.70 1.48
C ILE A 409 16.12 24.98 0.24
N ARG A 410 15.20 25.94 0.31
CA ARG A 410 14.31 26.25 -0.81
C ARG A 410 15.05 26.68 -2.08
N ASN A 411 16.27 27.20 -1.97
CA ASN A 411 17.08 27.63 -3.11
C ASN A 411 17.57 26.47 -3.99
N CYS A 412 17.55 25.21 -3.52
CA CYS A 412 17.90 24.04 -4.35
C CYS A 412 16.71 23.18 -4.78
N MET A 413 15.48 23.54 -4.42
CA MET A 413 14.29 22.72 -4.69
C MET A 413 14.10 22.42 -6.19
N ASP A 414 14.30 23.42 -7.06
CA ASP A 414 14.20 23.21 -8.51
C ASP A 414 15.29 22.27 -9.05
N ARG A 415 16.49 22.34 -8.49
CA ARG A 415 17.60 21.44 -8.87
C ARG A 415 17.33 20.01 -8.39
N VAL A 416 16.75 19.86 -7.20
CA VAL A 416 16.33 18.57 -6.64
C VAL A 416 15.27 17.93 -7.54
N LYS A 417 14.23 18.68 -7.92
CA LYS A 417 13.18 18.22 -8.83
C LYS A 417 13.72 17.77 -10.19
N GLN A 418 14.70 18.48 -10.73
CA GLN A 418 15.29 18.18 -12.04
C GLN A 418 16.34 17.05 -12.01
N SER A 419 16.66 16.52 -10.84
CA SER A 419 17.77 15.57 -10.69
C SER A 419 17.44 14.15 -11.12
N GLY A 420 16.18 13.72 -10.99
CA GLY A 420 15.80 12.31 -11.13
C GLY A 420 16.23 11.41 -9.97
N ALA A 421 16.77 11.97 -8.87
CA ALA A 421 17.07 11.24 -7.65
C ALA A 421 15.87 11.24 -6.68
N ILE A 422 15.73 10.16 -5.91
CA ILE A 422 14.68 9.97 -4.91
C ILE A 422 15.26 10.36 -3.54
N ILE A 423 14.69 11.36 -2.88
CA ILE A 423 15.19 11.83 -1.58
C ILE A 423 14.31 11.29 -0.46
N HIS A 424 14.86 10.37 0.31
CA HIS A 424 14.31 9.96 1.60
C HIS A 424 14.84 10.88 2.70
N SER A 425 13.98 11.39 3.57
CA SER A 425 14.39 12.33 4.62
C SER A 425 13.95 11.91 6.02
N ILE A 426 14.84 12.11 7.00
CA ILE A 426 14.54 11.95 8.42
C ILE A 426 14.88 13.25 9.12
N ALA A 427 13.84 13.89 9.62
CA ALA A 427 13.91 15.12 10.38
C ALA A 427 14.00 14.78 11.88
N LEU A 428 15.14 15.11 12.50
CA LEU A 428 15.45 14.84 13.89
C LEU A 428 15.15 16.03 14.79
N GLY A 429 14.28 15.81 15.77
CA GLY A 429 13.87 16.80 16.77
C GLY A 429 12.86 17.84 16.24
N PRO A 430 12.35 18.69 17.13
CA PRO A 430 11.21 19.57 16.82
C PRO A 430 11.56 20.66 15.79
N ASN A 431 12.82 21.11 15.77
CA ASN A 431 13.29 22.25 14.98
C ASN A 431 13.70 21.89 13.54
N ALA A 432 13.36 20.71 13.04
CA ALA A 432 13.70 20.36 11.66
C ALA A 432 12.86 21.16 10.64
N ASP A 433 13.52 21.72 9.62
CA ASP A 433 12.89 22.57 8.60
C ASP A 433 11.81 21.80 7.80
N PRO A 434 10.58 22.32 7.68
CA PRO A 434 9.54 21.70 6.85
C PRO A 434 9.93 21.48 5.39
N ALA A 435 10.85 22.26 4.83
CA ALA A 435 11.31 22.12 3.45
C ALA A 435 12.10 20.82 3.20
N VAL A 436 12.62 20.17 4.25
CA VAL A 436 13.23 18.84 4.15
C VAL A 436 12.19 17.79 3.72
N THR A 437 11.00 17.88 4.31
CA THR A 437 9.87 17.01 3.95
C THR A 437 9.35 17.29 2.54
N GLU A 438 9.31 18.57 2.16
CA GLU A 438 8.95 18.99 0.80
C GLU A 438 9.89 18.37 -0.25
N MET A 439 11.20 18.30 0.01
CA MET A 439 12.17 17.65 -0.89
C MET A 439 11.84 16.18 -1.16
N SER A 440 11.47 15.44 -0.11
CA SER A 440 11.05 14.04 -0.26
C SER A 440 9.77 13.94 -1.06
N ALA A 441 8.77 14.75 -0.74
CA ALA A 441 7.48 14.73 -1.44
C ALA A 441 7.63 15.01 -2.95
N VAL A 442 8.43 16.01 -3.35
CA VAL A 442 8.60 16.37 -4.77
C VAL A 442 9.46 15.40 -5.57
N THR A 443 10.21 14.52 -4.89
CA THR A 443 11.04 13.49 -5.53
C THR A 443 10.43 12.08 -5.43
N GLY A 444 9.23 11.95 -4.85
CA GLY A 444 8.58 10.65 -4.60
C GLY A 444 9.27 9.82 -3.51
N GLY A 445 10.11 10.45 -2.68
CA GLY A 445 10.75 9.82 -1.54
C GLY A 445 9.89 9.85 -0.28
N MET A 446 10.28 9.05 0.71
CA MET A 446 9.60 8.95 2.00
C MET A 446 10.20 9.95 3.01
N HIS A 447 9.37 10.47 3.91
CA HIS A 447 9.81 11.37 4.96
C HIS A 447 9.35 10.86 6.33
N PHE A 448 10.18 11.06 7.35
CA PHE A 448 9.87 10.70 8.73
C PHE A 448 10.28 11.82 9.68
N TYR A 449 9.49 11.97 10.75
CA TYR A 449 9.86 12.76 11.92
C TYR A 449 10.27 11.84 13.06
N THR A 450 11.28 12.22 13.82
CA THR A 450 11.69 11.48 15.02
C THR A 450 11.91 12.45 16.17
N THR A 451 11.31 12.11 17.31
CA THR A 451 11.39 12.90 18.54
C THR A 451 12.78 12.84 19.17
N ASP A 452 13.06 13.75 20.11
CA ASP A 452 14.29 13.71 20.89
C ASP A 452 14.25 12.68 22.04
N GLN A 453 13.13 11.99 22.21
CA GLN A 453 12.98 10.97 23.25
C GLN A 453 13.94 9.81 23.00
N SER A 454 14.71 9.43 24.02
CA SER A 454 15.68 8.34 23.94
C SER A 454 15.02 6.97 23.71
N GLU A 455 13.77 6.82 24.13
CA GLU A 455 12.96 5.60 23.94
C GLU A 455 12.42 5.48 22.51
N SER A 456 12.31 6.62 21.80
CA SER A 456 11.77 6.66 20.45
C SER A 456 12.73 5.97 19.49
N ARG A 457 12.14 5.15 18.63
CA ARG A 457 12.85 4.42 17.59
C ARG A 457 12.56 4.91 16.20
N GLY A 458 11.88 6.05 16.09
CA GLY A 458 11.50 6.63 14.81
C GLY A 458 12.66 6.62 13.81
N LEU A 459 13.89 6.91 14.23
CA LEU A 459 15.06 6.94 13.35
C LEU A 459 15.48 5.55 12.83
N THR A 460 15.49 4.53 13.69
CA THR A 460 15.87 3.16 13.30
C THR A 460 14.78 2.53 12.43
N ASP A 461 13.52 2.77 12.78
CA ASP A 461 12.35 2.27 12.06
C ASP A 461 12.21 3.00 10.70
N ALA A 462 12.50 4.30 10.63
CA ALA A 462 12.53 5.08 9.39
C ALA A 462 13.62 4.63 8.42
N LEU A 463 14.88 4.49 8.90
CA LEU A 463 15.97 4.00 8.05
C LEU A 463 15.74 2.56 7.59
N TRP A 464 15.14 1.71 8.43
CA TRP A 464 14.71 0.37 8.00
C TRP A 464 13.66 0.46 6.88
N THR A 465 12.66 1.33 7.03
CA THR A 465 11.60 1.49 6.04
C THR A 465 12.15 1.95 4.69
N PHE A 466 13.14 2.85 4.67
CA PHE A 466 13.84 3.22 3.44
C PHE A 466 14.55 2.05 2.78
N GLY A 467 14.99 1.06 3.56
CA GLY A 467 15.66 -0.16 3.09
C GLY A 467 14.91 -1.01 2.07
N SER A 468 13.60 -0.85 1.95
CA SER A 468 12.74 -1.67 1.08
C SER A 468 12.65 -1.10 -0.34
N GLY A 469 13.79 -1.02 -1.04
CA GLY A 469 13.90 -0.44 -2.39
C GLY A 469 13.22 -1.26 -3.50
N ASN A 470 13.63 -1.05 -4.76
CA ASN A 470 13.07 -1.74 -5.95
C ASN A 470 13.44 -3.23 -6.09
N THR A 471 13.89 -3.87 -5.01
CA THR A 471 14.37 -5.24 -5.03
C THR A 471 13.24 -6.25 -4.92
N ASN A 472 13.54 -7.52 -5.16
CA ASN A 472 12.56 -8.59 -5.01
C ASN A 472 12.03 -8.59 -3.55
N SER A 473 10.71 -8.68 -3.37
CA SER A 473 10.04 -8.68 -2.06
C SER A 473 10.58 -9.74 -1.09
N SER A 474 11.04 -10.89 -1.60
CA SER A 474 11.68 -11.94 -0.80
C SER A 474 13.03 -11.53 -0.20
N GLN A 475 13.69 -10.54 -0.79
CA GLN A 475 14.91 -9.96 -0.28
C GLN A 475 14.64 -8.83 0.71
N HIS A 476 13.40 -8.38 0.96
CA HIS A 476 13.15 -7.29 1.91
C HIS A 476 13.32 -7.75 3.35
N SER A 477 13.90 -6.89 4.19
CA SER A 477 13.95 -7.10 5.64
C SER A 477 12.60 -6.76 6.25
N LEU A 478 12.07 -7.63 7.10
CA LEU A 478 10.81 -7.50 7.82
C LEU A 478 11.09 -7.26 9.29
N GLN A 479 10.45 -6.25 9.88
CA GLN A 479 10.56 -5.97 11.30
C GLN A 479 9.54 -6.83 12.07
N LEU A 480 10.06 -7.63 13.01
CA LEU A 480 9.25 -8.55 13.83
C LEU A 480 8.99 -8.01 15.23
N GLU A 481 9.90 -7.17 15.75
CA GLU A 481 9.83 -6.56 17.08
C GLU A 481 10.55 -5.20 17.11
N SER A 482 9.95 -4.19 17.75
CA SER A 482 10.50 -2.84 17.93
C SER A 482 9.91 -2.14 19.17
N LYS A 483 10.61 -2.28 20.31
CA LYS A 483 10.14 -1.86 21.66
C LYS A 483 11.14 -1.04 22.49
N GLY A 484 10.98 0.28 22.60
CA GLY A 484 11.76 1.11 23.54
C GLY A 484 11.11 1.16 24.93
N LEU A 485 11.91 1.28 25.99
CA LEU A 485 11.38 1.55 27.34
C LEU A 485 12.43 2.23 28.23
N MET A 486 12.02 3.28 28.95
CA MET A 486 12.77 3.85 30.06
C MET A 486 12.48 3.09 31.36
N LEU A 487 13.53 2.52 31.91
CA LEU A 487 13.53 1.71 33.12
C LEU A 487 13.95 2.58 34.31
N SER A 488 12.97 3.00 35.12
CA SER A 488 13.17 3.85 36.30
C SER A 488 12.92 3.14 37.64
N SER A 489 12.12 2.07 37.62
CA SER A 489 11.72 1.32 38.83
C SER A 489 12.03 -0.17 38.69
N ASN A 490 11.52 -0.79 37.63
CA ASN A 490 11.86 -2.15 37.25
C ASN A 490 13.09 -2.14 36.33
N PRO A 491 14.20 -2.80 36.69
CA PRO A 491 15.40 -2.83 35.85
C PRO A 491 15.28 -3.79 34.66
N TRP A 492 14.13 -4.46 34.46
CA TRP A 492 13.96 -5.48 33.44
C TRP A 492 13.03 -5.04 32.32
N MET A 493 13.48 -5.22 31.08
CA MET A 493 12.63 -5.25 29.90
C MET A 493 12.57 -6.69 29.37
N ASN A 494 11.38 -7.27 29.42
CA ASN A 494 11.11 -8.61 28.91
C ASN A 494 10.13 -8.54 27.74
N GLY A 495 10.23 -9.53 26.84
CA GLY A 495 9.30 -9.69 25.74
C GLY A 495 9.56 -10.94 24.93
N THR A 496 8.76 -11.09 23.88
CA THR A 496 8.79 -12.23 22.98
C THR A 496 8.70 -11.76 21.54
N VAL A 497 9.34 -12.48 20.63
CA VAL A 497 9.20 -12.30 19.18
C VAL A 497 8.79 -13.62 18.55
N THR A 498 7.80 -13.58 17.67
CA THR A 498 7.30 -14.81 17.02
C THR A 498 7.84 -14.89 15.60
N ILE A 499 8.55 -15.98 15.31
CA ILE A 499 9.07 -16.29 13.97
C ILE A 499 8.22 -17.42 13.40
N ASP A 500 7.44 -17.14 12.37
CA ASP A 500 6.69 -18.12 11.59
C ASP A 500 7.54 -18.68 10.43
N SER A 501 7.08 -19.77 9.83
CA SER A 501 7.73 -20.49 8.74
C SER A 501 7.99 -19.69 7.46
N THR A 502 7.34 -18.53 7.29
CA THR A 502 7.55 -17.67 6.12
C THR A 502 8.76 -16.76 6.26
N VAL A 503 9.29 -16.60 7.48
CA VAL A 503 10.46 -15.78 7.81
C VAL A 503 11.49 -16.58 8.62
N GLY A 504 12.69 -16.05 8.79
CA GLY A 504 13.71 -16.66 9.66
C GLY A 504 15.12 -16.54 9.09
N LYS A 505 15.27 -16.27 7.80
CA LYS A 505 16.58 -16.08 7.17
C LYS A 505 17.19 -14.73 7.61
N ASP A 506 18.49 -14.71 7.82
CA ASP A 506 19.25 -13.51 8.18
C ASP A 506 18.64 -12.77 9.39
N THR A 507 18.14 -13.52 10.37
CA THR A 507 17.49 -12.95 11.55
C THR A 507 18.51 -12.17 12.39
N PHE A 508 18.21 -10.92 12.69
CA PHE A 508 19.12 -9.99 13.33
C PHE A 508 18.46 -9.31 14.53
N CYS A 509 19.11 -9.42 15.69
CA CYS A 509 18.71 -8.76 16.92
C CYS A 509 19.67 -7.60 17.21
N LEU A 510 19.13 -6.40 17.40
CA LEU A 510 19.85 -5.20 17.81
C LEU A 510 19.36 -4.79 19.20
N VAL A 511 20.27 -4.46 20.10
CA VAL A 511 19.98 -3.85 21.39
C VAL A 511 20.75 -2.54 21.50
N THR A 512 20.11 -1.47 21.95
CA THR A 512 20.76 -0.17 22.23
C THR A 512 20.45 0.30 23.64
N TRP A 513 21.32 1.16 24.18
CA TRP A 513 21.18 1.75 25.51
C TRP A 513 21.65 3.21 25.55
N ASP A 514 21.32 3.92 26.63
CA ASP A 514 21.72 5.33 26.81
C ASP A 514 22.93 5.49 27.75
N LYS A 515 22.99 4.82 28.90
CA LYS A 515 24.06 5.04 29.89
C LYS A 515 25.05 3.88 29.98
N GLN A 516 24.59 2.67 30.30
CA GLN A 516 25.47 1.51 30.51
C GLN A 516 25.03 0.27 29.71
N PRO A 517 26.00 -0.55 29.26
CA PRO A 517 25.69 -1.81 28.58
C PRO A 517 24.77 -2.71 29.43
N PRO A 518 23.61 -3.14 28.91
CA PRO A 518 22.67 -3.95 29.66
C PRO A 518 23.14 -5.41 29.76
N GLY A 519 22.58 -6.14 30.74
CA GLY A 519 22.59 -7.60 30.67
C GLY A 519 21.63 -8.07 29.58
N ILE A 520 22.10 -8.85 28.59
CA ILE A 520 21.30 -9.29 27.45
C ILE A 520 21.14 -10.81 27.52
N SER A 521 19.92 -11.31 27.39
CA SER A 521 19.65 -12.74 27.27
C SER A 521 18.56 -12.99 26.23
N LEU A 522 18.83 -13.95 25.34
CA LEU A 522 17.95 -14.36 24.25
C LEU A 522 17.83 -15.89 24.26
N TRP A 523 16.61 -16.41 24.22
CA TRP A 523 16.33 -17.84 24.18
C TRP A 523 15.55 -18.20 22.93
N ASP A 524 15.95 -19.30 22.30
CA ASP A 524 15.21 -19.87 21.19
C ASP A 524 13.93 -20.59 21.66
N PRO A 525 13.04 -21.03 20.74
CA PRO A 525 11.78 -21.67 21.11
C PRO A 525 11.95 -22.98 21.89
N SER A 526 13.14 -23.58 21.91
CA SER A 526 13.45 -24.75 22.74
C SER A 526 14.00 -24.40 24.13
N GLY A 527 14.02 -23.11 24.50
CA GLY A 527 14.58 -22.63 25.76
C GLY A 527 16.11 -22.61 25.79
N THR A 528 16.77 -22.79 24.65
CA THR A 528 18.24 -22.78 24.59
C THR A 528 18.72 -21.34 24.48
N PRO A 529 19.61 -20.87 25.38
CA PRO A 529 20.18 -19.52 25.28
C PRO A 529 21.03 -19.39 24.01
N ARG A 530 20.95 -18.23 23.35
CA ARG A 530 21.59 -17.97 22.06
C ARG A 530 22.64 -16.87 22.14
N GLY A 531 23.86 -17.26 21.72
CA GLY A 531 24.93 -16.40 21.23
C GLY A 531 25.54 -15.42 22.24
N ASN A 532 26.77 -14.98 21.95
CA ASN A 532 27.34 -13.78 22.55
C ASN A 532 27.04 -12.62 21.59
N PHE A 533 26.38 -11.58 22.08
CA PHE A 533 26.18 -10.37 21.31
C PHE A 533 27.54 -9.72 21.02
N THR A 534 27.71 -9.19 19.82
CA THR A 534 28.82 -8.29 19.52
C THR A 534 28.49 -6.94 20.14
N VAL A 535 29.29 -6.49 21.08
CA VAL A 535 29.08 -5.24 21.82
C VAL A 535 29.97 -4.14 21.22
N ASP A 536 29.35 -3.04 20.83
CA ASP A 536 29.98 -1.79 20.40
C ASP A 536 29.64 -0.72 21.47
N GLU A 537 30.52 -0.60 22.46
CA GLU A 537 30.32 0.29 23.60
C GLU A 537 30.32 1.76 23.19
N ASP A 538 31.17 2.14 22.22
CA ASP A 538 31.30 3.51 21.73
C ASP A 538 29.98 4.00 21.11
N SER A 539 29.34 3.15 20.32
CA SER A 539 28.03 3.46 19.73
C SER A 539 26.85 3.03 20.59
N LYS A 540 27.10 2.52 21.80
CA LYS A 540 26.08 2.06 22.75
C LYS A 540 25.08 1.06 22.15
N MET A 541 25.59 0.10 21.39
CA MET A 541 24.77 -0.93 20.74
C MET A 541 25.39 -2.32 20.83
N ALA A 542 24.55 -3.34 20.84
CA ALA A 542 24.95 -4.73 20.81
C ALA A 542 24.08 -5.46 19.80
N TYR A 543 24.65 -6.38 19.01
CA TYR A 543 23.88 -7.09 18.00
C TYR A 543 24.27 -8.56 17.85
N LEU A 544 23.32 -9.35 17.35
CA LEU A 544 23.46 -10.78 17.12
C LEU A 544 22.75 -11.17 15.82
N SER A 545 23.51 -11.78 14.91
CA SER A 545 22.97 -12.46 13.73
C SER A 545 22.75 -13.94 14.04
N ILE A 546 21.54 -14.44 13.82
CA ILE A 546 21.23 -15.87 13.94
C ILE A 546 21.70 -16.58 12.67
N PRO A 547 22.57 -17.60 12.76
CA PRO A 547 23.10 -18.27 11.58
C PRO A 547 22.02 -19.13 10.90
N GLY A 548 21.99 -19.08 9.56
CA GLY A 548 21.05 -19.85 8.75
C GLY A 548 19.62 -19.33 8.88
N THR A 549 18.65 -20.26 8.92
CA THR A 549 17.24 -19.94 9.15
C THR A 549 16.92 -20.14 10.63
N ALA A 550 16.41 -19.09 11.27
CA ALA A 550 15.97 -19.14 12.66
C ALA A 550 14.86 -20.18 12.86
N LYS A 551 14.84 -20.83 14.03
CA LYS A 551 13.80 -21.78 14.40
C LYS A 551 12.44 -21.08 14.46
N VAL A 552 11.43 -21.71 13.86
CA VAL A 552 10.02 -21.31 13.97
C VAL A 552 9.56 -21.45 15.43
N GLY A 553 8.79 -20.47 15.90
CA GLY A 553 8.21 -20.43 17.23
C GLY A 553 8.45 -19.12 17.96
N VAL A 554 8.14 -19.14 19.27
CA VAL A 554 8.26 -17.97 20.15
C VAL A 554 9.66 -17.90 20.72
N TRP A 555 10.39 -16.85 20.39
CA TRP A 555 11.67 -16.49 20.98
C TRP A 555 11.44 -15.53 22.14
N THR A 556 12.22 -15.67 23.20
CA THR A 556 12.09 -14.84 24.41
C THR A 556 13.35 -14.02 24.61
N TYR A 557 13.21 -12.75 25.00
CA TYR A 557 14.34 -11.90 25.36
C TYR A 557 14.14 -11.28 26.75
N SER A 558 15.25 -11.00 27.41
CA SER A 558 15.30 -10.30 28.69
C SER A 558 16.50 -9.36 28.71
N LEU A 559 16.25 -8.08 28.94
CA LEU A 559 17.26 -7.04 29.07
C LEU A 559 17.26 -6.49 30.50
N GLN A 560 18.44 -6.40 31.10
CA GLN A 560 18.62 -5.85 32.44
C GLN A 560 19.37 -4.52 32.37
N ALA A 561 18.73 -3.44 32.79
CA ALA A 561 19.39 -2.16 33.02
C ALA A 561 20.46 -2.28 34.11
N LYS A 562 21.62 -1.67 33.85
CA LYS A 562 22.72 -1.55 34.83
C LYS A 562 22.81 -0.16 35.44
N ALA A 563 22.06 0.81 34.91
CA ALA A 563 21.87 2.14 35.47
C ALA A 563 20.38 2.41 35.79
N ASN A 564 20.11 3.47 36.57
CA ASN A 564 18.75 3.95 36.84
C ASN A 564 18.72 5.49 36.86
N PRO A 565 17.87 6.17 36.06
CA PRO A 565 17.07 5.58 34.98
C PRO A 565 17.96 5.15 33.81
N GLU A 566 17.52 4.16 33.05
CA GLU A 566 18.18 3.69 31.83
C GLU A 566 17.16 3.47 30.73
N THR A 567 17.50 3.84 29.51
CA THR A 567 16.65 3.57 28.35
C THR A 567 17.24 2.41 27.57
N LEU A 568 16.46 1.35 27.40
CA LEU A 568 16.86 0.21 26.60
C LEU A 568 15.97 0.11 25.36
N THR A 569 16.53 -0.48 24.31
CA THR A 569 15.78 -0.84 23.12
C THR A 569 16.28 -2.16 22.54
N ILE A 570 15.37 -3.05 22.10
CA ILE A 570 15.57 -4.22 21.23
C ILE A 570 14.83 -4.21 19.86
N THR A 571 15.52 -4.28 18.72
CA THR A 571 14.91 -4.49 17.39
C THR A 571 15.18 -5.91 16.91
N VAL A 572 14.18 -6.60 16.39
CA VAL A 572 14.36 -7.91 15.74
C VAL A 572 13.81 -7.85 14.33
N ASN A 573 14.63 -8.26 13.36
CA ASN A 573 14.24 -8.32 11.95
C ASN A 573 14.63 -9.66 11.35
N SER A 574 13.96 -10.00 10.26
CA SER A 574 14.22 -11.22 9.51
C SER A 574 13.90 -11.02 8.03
N ARG A 575 14.32 -11.95 7.18
CA ARG A 575 13.95 -11.98 5.76
C ARG A 575 13.11 -13.22 5.48
N ALA A 576 12.50 -13.27 4.29
CA ALA A 576 11.75 -14.43 3.84
C ALA A 576 12.59 -15.71 3.98
N ALA A 577 12.02 -16.75 4.57
CA ALA A 577 12.70 -18.03 4.78
C ALA A 577 13.00 -18.72 3.44
N ASN A 578 12.11 -18.53 2.45
CA ASN A 578 12.17 -19.10 1.12
C ASN A 578 11.71 -18.07 0.09
N SER A 579 12.43 -17.91 -1.02
CA SER A 579 12.05 -16.99 -2.10
C SER A 579 10.78 -17.42 -2.85
N ALA A 580 10.37 -18.68 -2.77
CA ALA A 580 9.17 -19.20 -3.41
C ALA A 580 7.89 -18.99 -2.59
N VAL A 581 8.00 -18.67 -1.29
CA VAL A 581 6.85 -18.46 -0.41
C VAL A 581 6.89 -17.02 0.09
N PRO A 582 5.92 -16.17 -0.29
CA PRO A 582 5.90 -14.80 0.18
C PRO A 582 5.70 -14.76 1.70
N PRO A 583 6.42 -13.88 2.42
CA PRO A 583 6.23 -13.68 3.83
C PRO A 583 4.91 -12.98 4.13
N ILE A 584 4.41 -13.14 5.36
CA ILE A 584 3.35 -12.26 5.87
C ILE A 584 3.94 -10.86 6.04
N THR A 585 3.29 -9.86 5.45
CA THR A 585 3.68 -8.45 5.46
C THR A 585 2.60 -7.60 6.13
N VAL A 586 3.01 -6.47 6.70
CA VAL A 586 2.13 -5.42 7.20
C VAL A 586 2.56 -4.13 6.56
N ASN A 587 1.62 -3.40 5.97
CA ASN A 587 1.81 -2.03 5.50
C ASN A 587 0.90 -1.12 6.31
N ALA A 588 1.41 0.03 6.75
CA ALA A 588 0.61 1.01 7.46
C ALA A 588 0.65 2.35 6.73
N LYS A 589 -0.42 3.14 6.81
CA LYS A 589 -0.44 4.54 6.35
C LYS A 589 -1.59 5.32 6.96
N MET A 590 -1.44 6.64 6.96
CA MET A 590 -2.57 7.56 7.14
C MET A 590 -3.28 7.80 5.80
N ASN A 591 -4.55 8.23 5.84
CA ASN A 591 -5.25 8.69 4.64
C ASN A 591 -4.67 9.98 4.04
N LYS A 592 -4.03 10.83 4.84
CA LYS A 592 -3.47 12.13 4.46
C LYS A 592 -2.18 12.42 5.25
N ASP A 593 -1.30 13.23 4.70
CA ASP A 593 -0.06 13.67 5.38
C ASP A 593 -0.28 14.92 6.24
N THR A 594 -1.37 15.66 5.99
CA THR A 594 -1.72 16.86 6.74
C THR A 594 -3.22 16.91 7.00
N SER A 595 -3.59 17.42 8.17
CA SER A 595 -4.98 17.69 8.52
C SER A 595 -5.10 18.96 9.37
N SER A 596 -6.29 19.55 9.38
CA SER A 596 -6.63 20.64 10.28
C SER A 596 -7.83 20.24 11.13
N PHE A 597 -7.69 20.40 12.44
CA PHE A 597 -8.77 20.19 13.40
C PHE A 597 -10.00 21.03 12.99
N PRO A 598 -11.23 20.48 13.08
CA PRO A 598 -11.58 19.16 13.59
C PRO A 598 -11.69 18.08 12.50
N SER A 599 -11.00 18.16 11.36
CA SER A 599 -11.14 17.10 10.33
C SER A 599 -10.56 15.76 10.84
N PRO A 600 -11.29 14.64 10.75
CA PRO A 600 -10.79 13.34 11.19
C PRO A 600 -9.74 12.80 10.23
N MET A 601 -8.87 11.94 10.75
CA MET A 601 -7.92 11.16 9.98
C MET A 601 -8.24 9.68 10.09
N ILE A 602 -7.75 8.88 9.14
CA ILE A 602 -7.95 7.43 9.15
C ILE A 602 -6.58 6.76 9.16
N VAL A 603 -6.44 5.78 10.04
CA VAL A 603 -5.29 4.88 10.09
C VAL A 603 -5.65 3.62 9.32
N TYR A 604 -4.79 3.21 8.38
CA TYR A 604 -4.91 1.94 7.66
C TYR A 604 -3.74 1.02 7.99
N ALA A 605 -4.02 -0.26 8.16
CA ALA A 605 -3.04 -1.33 8.29
C ALA A 605 -3.46 -2.53 7.43
N GLU A 606 -2.73 -2.77 6.35
CA GLU A 606 -2.95 -3.88 5.42
C GLU A 606 -2.07 -5.06 5.80
N ILE A 607 -2.66 -6.24 5.97
CA ILE A 607 -1.97 -7.49 6.31
C ILE A 607 -2.19 -8.52 5.21
N LEU A 608 -1.11 -8.87 4.51
CA LEU A 608 -1.14 -9.78 3.38
C LEU A 608 -0.09 -10.88 3.52
N GLN A 609 -0.32 -12.00 2.86
CA GLN A 609 0.73 -12.93 2.47
C GLN A 609 0.79 -13.01 0.95
N GLY A 610 1.77 -12.32 0.34
CA GLY A 610 1.73 -12.05 -1.09
C GLY A 610 0.56 -11.11 -1.41
N TYR A 611 -0.42 -11.61 -2.16
CA TYR A 611 -1.67 -10.88 -2.45
C TYR A 611 -2.89 -11.44 -1.69
N ILE A 612 -2.68 -12.36 -0.75
CA ILE A 612 -3.76 -13.03 0.00
C ILE A 612 -3.99 -12.29 1.33
N PRO A 613 -5.21 -11.81 1.63
CA PRO A 613 -5.53 -11.18 2.91
C PRO A 613 -5.38 -12.09 4.12
N ILE A 614 -4.88 -11.54 5.24
CA ILE A 614 -4.80 -12.22 6.53
C ILE A 614 -5.85 -11.66 7.50
N LEU A 615 -6.76 -12.51 7.93
CA LEU A 615 -7.88 -12.17 8.81
C LEU A 615 -7.63 -12.62 10.25
N GLY A 616 -8.34 -12.01 11.20
CA GLY A 616 -8.33 -12.40 12.62
C GLY A 616 -7.06 -12.00 13.38
N ALA A 617 -6.26 -11.08 12.84
CA ALA A 617 -5.09 -10.54 13.52
C ALA A 617 -5.49 -9.48 14.55
N SER A 618 -4.74 -9.38 15.64
CA SER A 618 -4.81 -8.26 16.57
C SER A 618 -3.93 -7.13 16.04
N VAL A 619 -4.52 -5.99 15.72
CA VAL A 619 -3.81 -4.87 15.10
C VAL A 619 -3.90 -3.64 15.98
N THR A 620 -2.74 -3.08 16.33
CA THR A 620 -2.63 -1.93 17.22
C THR A 620 -1.77 -0.86 16.58
N ALA A 621 -2.32 0.35 16.45
CA ALA A 621 -1.62 1.55 16.04
C ALA A 621 -1.11 2.32 17.27
N PHE A 622 0.11 2.82 17.17
CA PHE A 622 0.77 3.71 18.13
C PHE A 622 1.06 5.01 17.41
N ILE A 623 0.46 6.10 17.87
CA ILE A 623 0.58 7.44 17.29
C ILE A 623 1.34 8.30 18.29
N GLU A 624 2.60 8.63 17.99
CA GLU A 624 3.49 9.43 18.85
C GLU A 624 3.50 10.90 18.39
N SER A 625 3.23 11.84 19.30
CA SER A 625 3.31 13.30 19.05
C SER A 625 4.75 13.83 19.17
N ASP A 626 4.97 15.08 18.76
CA ASP A 626 6.28 15.76 18.87
C ASP A 626 6.83 15.79 20.31
N ASN A 627 5.98 15.81 21.33
CA ASN A 627 6.39 15.78 22.74
C ASN A 627 6.71 14.37 23.25
N GLY A 628 6.38 13.33 22.47
CA GLY A 628 6.55 11.92 22.83
C GLY A 628 5.34 11.27 23.51
N GLU A 629 4.19 11.96 23.56
CA GLU A 629 2.94 11.34 24.03
C GLU A 629 2.44 10.35 22.97
N THR A 630 2.06 9.15 23.40
CA THR A 630 1.65 8.06 22.50
C THR A 630 0.19 7.70 22.74
N GLU A 631 -0.61 7.84 21.70
CA GLU A 631 -1.99 7.32 21.65
C GLU A 631 -2.01 5.91 21.05
N VAL A 632 -2.90 5.06 21.57
CA VAL A 632 -2.99 3.65 21.19
C VAL A 632 -4.40 3.34 20.67
N LEU A 633 -4.48 2.93 19.40
CA LEU A 633 -5.74 2.58 18.73
C LEU A 633 -5.75 1.11 18.30
N GLU A 634 -6.82 0.40 18.59
CA GLU A 634 -7.10 -0.92 18.00
C GLU A 634 -7.75 -0.73 16.63
N LEU A 635 -7.20 -1.34 15.59
CA LEU A 635 -7.72 -1.29 14.22
C LEU A 635 -8.55 -2.53 13.91
N LEU A 636 -9.63 -2.38 13.13
CA LEU A 636 -10.60 -3.44 12.86
C LEU A 636 -10.79 -3.67 11.35
N ASP A 637 -11.00 -4.93 10.97
CA ASP A 637 -11.40 -5.37 9.62
C ASP A 637 -12.83 -5.95 9.73
N ASN A 638 -13.83 -5.07 9.87
CA ASN A 638 -15.23 -5.40 10.17
C ASN A 638 -16.24 -4.83 9.17
N GLY A 639 -15.81 -4.01 8.22
CA GLY A 639 -16.61 -3.32 7.20
C GLY A 639 -17.47 -2.17 7.73
N ALA A 640 -17.11 -1.57 8.87
CA ALA A 640 -17.83 -0.45 9.46
C ALA A 640 -16.91 0.72 9.82
N GLY A 641 -17.48 1.91 9.92
CA GLY A 641 -16.72 3.12 10.27
C GLY A 641 -15.71 3.47 9.20
N ALA A 642 -14.44 3.62 9.60
CA ALA A 642 -13.34 3.85 8.68
C ALA A 642 -13.05 2.65 7.76
N ASP A 643 -13.45 1.44 8.18
CA ASP A 643 -13.26 0.23 7.38
C ASP A 643 -14.37 0.06 6.35
N SER A 644 -14.00 0.25 5.08
CA SER A 644 -14.97 0.20 3.99
C SER A 644 -15.34 -1.23 3.59
N PHE A 645 -14.47 -2.23 3.82
CA PHE A 645 -14.66 -3.59 3.33
C PHE A 645 -14.29 -4.63 4.36
N LYS A 646 -15.30 -5.36 4.83
CA LYS A 646 -15.10 -6.46 5.76
C LYS A 646 -14.29 -7.60 5.13
N ASN A 647 -13.37 -8.15 5.91
CA ASN A 647 -12.53 -9.31 5.62
C ASN A 647 -11.66 -9.15 4.36
N ASP A 648 -11.20 -7.95 4.07
CA ASP A 648 -10.33 -7.67 2.92
C ASP A 648 -8.82 -7.59 3.30
N GLY A 649 -8.51 -7.79 4.60
CA GLY A 649 -7.18 -7.73 5.17
C GLY A 649 -6.70 -6.32 5.49
N VAL A 650 -7.55 -5.30 5.35
CA VAL A 650 -7.27 -3.91 5.74
C VAL A 650 -7.97 -3.62 7.05
N TYR A 651 -7.18 -3.39 8.08
CA TYR A 651 -7.67 -2.98 9.39
C TYR A 651 -7.60 -1.47 9.47
N SER A 652 -8.68 -0.82 9.85
CA SER A 652 -8.69 0.64 9.93
C SER A 652 -9.54 1.18 11.06
N ARG A 653 -9.32 2.48 11.36
CA ARG A 653 -10.07 3.24 12.35
C ARG A 653 -9.90 4.74 12.16
N TYR A 654 -10.87 5.53 12.59
CA TYR A 654 -10.68 6.97 12.72
C TYR A 654 -9.70 7.29 13.86
N PHE A 655 -8.98 8.39 13.69
CA PHE A 655 -8.18 9.04 14.72
C PHE A 655 -8.67 10.47 14.88
N THR A 656 -9.24 10.77 16.05
CA THR A 656 -9.89 12.05 16.36
C THR A 656 -9.29 12.76 17.58
N THR A 657 -8.52 12.06 18.39
CA THR A 657 -7.98 12.50 19.69
C THR A 657 -6.69 13.32 19.56
N TYR A 658 -6.73 14.38 18.74
CA TYR A 658 -5.59 15.29 18.58
C TYR A 658 -5.35 16.10 19.85
N GLN A 659 -4.22 15.87 20.51
CA GLN A 659 -3.87 16.60 21.74
C GLN A 659 -3.20 17.95 21.47
N GLU A 660 -2.45 18.05 20.36
CA GLU A 660 -1.66 19.24 20.06
C GLU A 660 -1.44 19.51 18.57
N ASN A 661 -1.06 20.74 18.25
CA ASN A 661 -0.53 21.07 16.94
C ASN A 661 0.89 20.53 16.82
N GLY A 662 1.22 19.94 15.69
CA GLY A 662 2.56 19.43 15.48
C GLY A 662 2.60 18.25 14.55
N LYS A 663 3.78 17.63 14.52
CA LYS A 663 4.06 16.42 13.77
C LYS A 663 3.75 15.20 14.63
N TYR A 664 3.28 14.16 13.99
CA TYR A 664 2.95 12.88 14.57
C TYR A 664 3.60 11.77 13.76
N SER A 665 3.92 10.66 14.39
CA SER A 665 4.43 9.46 13.73
C SER A 665 3.54 8.26 13.99
N LEU A 666 3.33 7.42 12.98
CA LEU A 666 2.51 6.22 13.07
C LEU A 666 3.39 4.97 13.07
N LYS A 667 3.14 4.07 14.02
CA LYS A 667 3.66 2.70 14.02
C LYS A 667 2.52 1.73 14.26
N VAL A 668 2.48 0.64 13.51
CA VAL A 668 1.48 -0.43 13.66
C VAL A 668 2.17 -1.73 14.03
N GLN A 669 1.58 -2.44 14.98
CA GLN A 669 1.93 -3.81 15.32
C GLN A 669 0.76 -4.72 14.98
N ALA A 670 1.04 -5.78 14.21
CA ALA A 670 0.09 -6.86 13.98
C ALA A 670 0.59 -8.15 14.66
N ALA A 671 -0.31 -8.80 15.40
CA ALA A 671 -0.05 -10.08 16.04
C ALA A 671 -1.13 -11.10 15.67
N GLY A 672 -0.71 -12.20 15.07
CA GLY A 672 -1.56 -13.35 14.75
C GLY A 672 -1.38 -14.47 15.76
N LYS A 673 -2.48 -15.05 16.23
CA LYS A 673 -2.47 -16.28 17.05
C LYS A 673 -2.86 -17.47 16.19
N ALA A 674 -2.08 -18.54 16.27
CA ALA A 674 -2.37 -19.80 15.59
C ALA A 674 -3.79 -20.27 15.90
N LYS A 675 -4.49 -20.82 14.90
CA LYS A 675 -5.91 -21.22 14.94
C LYS A 675 -6.93 -20.07 14.99
N THR A 676 -6.50 -18.82 15.13
CA THR A 676 -7.38 -17.63 15.03
C THR A 676 -7.18 -16.92 13.71
N VAL A 677 -5.92 -16.73 13.30
CA VAL A 677 -5.62 -16.12 12.00
C VAL A 677 -5.87 -17.08 10.85
N MET A 678 -6.37 -16.54 9.74
CA MET A 678 -6.67 -17.31 8.54
C MET A 678 -6.33 -16.52 7.28
N ARG A 679 -6.02 -17.23 6.20
CA ARG A 679 -5.92 -16.64 4.86
C ARG A 679 -7.31 -16.55 4.24
N SER A 680 -7.69 -15.38 3.75
CA SER A 680 -8.93 -15.22 2.97
C SER A 680 -8.68 -15.69 1.54
N LEU A 681 -9.29 -16.81 1.16
CA LEU A 681 -9.31 -17.31 -0.22
C LEU A 681 -10.59 -16.87 -0.93
N ARG A 682 -11.32 -15.87 -0.42
CA ARG A 682 -12.47 -15.29 -1.10
C ARG A 682 -12.04 -14.53 -2.35
N HIS A 683 -12.94 -14.42 -3.32
CA HIS A 683 -12.71 -13.53 -4.45
C HIS A 683 -12.75 -12.09 -3.96
N LEU A 684 -11.74 -11.30 -4.32
CA LEU A 684 -11.66 -9.89 -3.95
C LEU A 684 -12.80 -9.10 -4.59
N PRO A 685 -13.36 -8.08 -3.90
CA PRO A 685 -14.31 -7.14 -4.51
C PRO A 685 -13.63 -6.33 -5.62
N ASN A 686 -14.41 -5.65 -6.47
CA ASN A 686 -13.93 -4.79 -7.57
C ASN A 686 -13.08 -5.54 -8.57
N ARG A 687 -13.72 -6.48 -9.27
CA ARG A 687 -13.08 -7.39 -10.23
C ARG A 687 -13.79 -7.31 -11.57
N GLY A 688 -13.10 -7.73 -12.62
CA GLY A 688 -13.73 -7.88 -13.91
C GLY A 688 -14.88 -8.88 -13.83
N THR A 689 -16.02 -8.49 -14.39
CA THR A 689 -17.23 -9.32 -14.41
C THR A 689 -16.93 -10.64 -15.10
N TYR A 690 -17.16 -11.76 -14.43
CA TYR A 690 -17.11 -13.08 -15.06
C TYR A 690 -18.30 -13.22 -16.02
N ILE A 691 -18.04 -13.60 -17.26
CA ILE A 691 -19.09 -13.82 -18.27
C ILE A 691 -19.53 -15.29 -18.18
N PRO A 692 -20.69 -15.61 -17.57
CA PRO A 692 -21.15 -17.00 -17.47
C PRO A 692 -21.52 -17.59 -18.84
N GLY A 693 -21.82 -16.73 -19.81
CA GLY A 693 -22.22 -17.10 -21.16
C GLY A 693 -23.18 -16.09 -21.75
N TRP A 694 -23.75 -16.46 -22.90
CA TRP A 694 -24.64 -15.60 -23.68
C TRP A 694 -25.96 -16.29 -23.96
N ALA A 695 -27.05 -15.52 -23.98
CA ALA A 695 -28.31 -15.96 -24.53
C ALA A 695 -28.32 -15.71 -26.05
N VAL A 696 -28.51 -16.78 -26.83
CA VAL A 696 -28.56 -16.75 -28.29
C VAL A 696 -29.82 -17.48 -28.75
N SER A 697 -30.77 -16.73 -29.33
CA SER A 697 -32.06 -17.28 -29.79
C SER A 697 -32.83 -18.08 -28.72
N GLY A 698 -32.67 -17.75 -27.44
CA GLY A 698 -33.31 -18.41 -26.31
C GLY A 698 -32.55 -19.62 -25.74
N GLU A 699 -31.42 -20.00 -26.33
CA GLU A 699 -30.49 -21.01 -25.80
C GLU A 699 -29.27 -20.36 -25.13
N ILE A 700 -28.61 -21.09 -24.23
CA ILE A 700 -27.43 -20.61 -23.49
C ILE A 700 -26.16 -21.15 -24.15
N GLU A 701 -25.35 -20.25 -24.69
CA GLU A 701 -23.94 -20.48 -25.03
C GLU A 701 -23.09 -20.17 -23.79
N GLY A 702 -22.93 -21.17 -22.92
CA GLY A 702 -22.22 -21.01 -21.66
C GLY A 702 -20.69 -21.08 -21.79
N ASN A 703 -20.01 -20.29 -20.97
CA ASN A 703 -18.59 -20.49 -20.67
C ASN A 703 -18.43 -21.60 -19.61
N PRO A 704 -17.21 -22.13 -19.40
CA PRO A 704 -16.95 -23.04 -18.29
C PRO A 704 -17.46 -22.46 -16.97
N PRO A 705 -17.95 -23.27 -16.01
CA PRO A 705 -18.30 -22.73 -14.71
C PRO A 705 -17.06 -22.08 -14.07
N ARG A 706 -17.28 -20.96 -13.37
CA ARG A 706 -16.24 -20.31 -12.59
C ARG A 706 -15.61 -21.34 -11.62
N PRO A 707 -14.28 -21.39 -11.48
CA PRO A 707 -13.65 -22.23 -10.48
C PRO A 707 -14.09 -21.79 -9.08
N GLU A 708 -15.00 -22.54 -8.45
CA GLU A 708 -15.33 -22.37 -7.04
C GLU A 708 -14.30 -23.11 -6.19
N SER A 709 -13.85 -22.50 -5.08
CA SER A 709 -13.12 -23.23 -4.04
C SER A 709 -14.10 -23.65 -2.97
N ASP A 710 -14.03 -24.91 -2.54
CA ASP A 710 -14.88 -25.45 -1.47
C ASP A 710 -14.63 -24.79 -0.09
N GLU A 711 -13.49 -24.10 0.07
CA GLU A 711 -13.13 -23.36 1.29
C GLU A 711 -12.78 -21.89 0.98
N ASP A 712 -13.53 -20.97 1.59
CA ASP A 712 -13.29 -19.52 1.53
C ASP A 712 -12.06 -19.08 2.35
N THR A 713 -11.57 -19.94 3.24
CA THR A 713 -10.54 -19.59 4.23
C THR A 713 -9.62 -20.75 4.52
N GLN A 714 -8.33 -20.49 4.71
CA GLN A 714 -7.36 -21.49 5.14
C GLN A 714 -6.83 -21.17 6.56
N THR A 715 -6.98 -22.11 7.49
CA THR A 715 -6.69 -21.92 8.93
C THR A 715 -5.30 -22.38 9.39
N ASP A 716 -4.47 -22.93 8.49
CA ASP A 716 -3.14 -23.48 8.81
C ASP A 716 -2.05 -22.40 8.96
N LEU A 717 -2.38 -21.28 9.61
CA LEU A 717 -1.41 -20.23 9.92
C LEU A 717 -0.82 -20.41 11.32
N GLU A 718 0.50 -20.32 11.38
CA GLU A 718 1.26 -20.21 12.61
C GLU A 718 1.03 -18.83 13.26
N SER A 719 1.43 -18.70 14.53
CA SER A 719 1.43 -17.38 15.17
C SER A 719 2.50 -16.50 14.53
N PHE A 720 2.27 -15.20 14.42
CA PHE A 720 3.24 -14.26 13.85
C PHE A 720 3.19 -12.91 14.57
N THR A 721 4.29 -12.16 14.51
CA THR A 721 4.33 -10.73 14.83
C THR A 721 4.99 -9.97 13.70
N ARG A 722 4.44 -8.81 13.36
CA ARG A 722 4.97 -7.90 12.34
C ARG A 722 4.78 -6.46 12.79
N ILE A 723 5.73 -5.61 12.43
CA ILE A 723 5.69 -4.18 12.70
C ILE A 723 5.87 -3.44 11.38
N ALA A 724 5.11 -2.37 11.22
CA ALA A 724 5.22 -1.45 10.10
C ALA A 724 5.20 -0.01 10.62
N SER A 725 5.99 0.87 10.00
CA SER A 725 5.82 2.30 10.20
C SER A 725 4.86 2.84 9.14
N GLY A 726 3.93 3.69 9.57
CA GLY A 726 2.92 4.31 8.72
C GLY A 726 3.28 5.73 8.25
N GLY A 727 4.55 6.13 8.40
CA GLY A 727 5.01 7.46 8.05
C GLY A 727 4.75 8.48 9.16
N ALA A 728 4.78 9.75 8.77
CA ALA A 728 4.54 10.87 9.66
C ALA A 728 3.53 11.84 9.03
N PHE A 729 2.81 12.57 9.86
CA PHE A 729 1.77 13.51 9.43
C PHE A 729 1.73 14.75 10.33
N VAL A 730 1.09 15.82 9.86
CA VAL A 730 1.02 17.11 10.57
C VAL A 730 -0.41 17.50 10.86
N ILE A 731 -0.69 17.87 12.11
CA ILE A 731 -1.98 18.39 12.56
C ILE A 731 -1.85 19.87 12.88
N SER A 732 -2.86 20.64 12.46
CA SER A 732 -2.96 22.08 12.67
C SER A 732 -4.30 22.49 13.28
N ASN A 733 -4.34 23.70 13.86
CA ASN A 733 -5.50 24.33 14.50
C ASN A 733 -6.18 23.55 15.64
N VAL A 734 -5.46 22.66 16.35
CA VAL A 734 -5.98 21.98 17.54
C VAL A 734 -6.36 23.00 18.61
N SER A 735 -7.63 22.94 19.02
CA SER A 735 -8.18 23.81 20.06
C SER A 735 -7.73 23.35 21.44
N LYS A 736 -7.36 24.31 22.30
CA LYS A 736 -7.06 24.07 23.73
C LYS A 736 -8.26 24.31 24.65
N LEU A 737 -9.38 24.77 24.10
CA LEU A 737 -10.60 25.05 24.86
C LEU A 737 -11.52 23.82 24.83
N PRO A 738 -12.28 23.55 25.91
CA PRO A 738 -13.31 22.53 25.89
C PRO A 738 -14.34 22.89 24.81
N LEU A 739 -14.50 22.00 23.85
CA LEU A 739 -15.43 22.14 22.74
C LEU A 739 -16.64 21.24 22.97
N PRO A 740 -17.81 21.58 22.38
CA PRO A 740 -18.87 20.59 22.22
C PRO A 740 -18.35 19.40 21.42
N ASP A 741 -19.00 18.25 21.56
CA ASP A 741 -18.77 17.12 20.67
C ASP A 741 -18.92 17.59 19.20
N LEU A 742 -17.85 17.35 18.43
CA LEU A 742 -17.72 17.74 17.02
C LEU A 742 -17.82 16.53 16.08
N TYR A 743 -17.83 15.31 16.61
CA TYR A 743 -17.69 14.07 15.86
C TYR A 743 -18.94 13.21 16.03
N PRO A 744 -19.84 13.19 15.03
CA PRO A 744 -21.00 12.32 15.13
C PRO A 744 -20.60 10.84 15.00
N PRO A 745 -21.44 9.91 15.48
CA PRO A 745 -21.28 8.49 15.21
C PRO A 745 -21.20 8.19 13.71
N SER A 746 -20.46 7.14 13.34
CA SER A 746 -20.35 6.71 11.95
C SER A 746 -21.70 6.30 11.34
N GLN A 747 -21.81 6.46 10.02
CA GLN A 747 -22.98 5.99 9.27
C GLN A 747 -23.06 4.45 9.29
N ILE A 748 -24.26 3.92 9.55
CA ILE A 748 -24.54 2.49 9.44
C ILE A 748 -24.67 2.13 7.95
N THR A 749 -23.84 1.20 7.46
CA THR A 749 -23.83 0.79 6.04
C THR A 749 -24.15 -0.69 5.83
N ASP A 750 -24.28 -1.46 6.91
CA ASP A 750 -24.49 -2.91 6.94
C ASP A 750 -25.83 -3.29 7.60
N LEU A 751 -26.82 -2.40 7.52
CA LEU A 751 -28.15 -2.66 8.06
C LEU A 751 -28.82 -3.80 7.29
N GLU A 752 -29.04 -4.92 7.97
CA GLU A 752 -29.75 -6.07 7.44
C GLU A 752 -31.07 -6.26 8.19
N ALA A 753 -32.12 -6.66 7.46
CA ALA A 753 -33.42 -6.99 8.02
C ALA A 753 -33.85 -8.37 7.50
N THR A 754 -34.15 -9.28 8.43
CA THR A 754 -34.64 -10.63 8.13
C THR A 754 -35.98 -10.86 8.80
N SER A 755 -36.91 -11.53 8.11
CA SER A 755 -38.18 -11.94 8.72
C SER A 755 -37.95 -13.16 9.61
N ASP A 756 -38.35 -13.06 10.87
CA ASP A 756 -38.28 -14.13 11.86
C ASP A 756 -39.71 -14.38 12.38
N GLU A 757 -40.45 -15.26 11.68
CA GLU A 757 -41.88 -15.50 11.89
C GLU A 757 -42.73 -14.22 11.80
N ASP A 758 -43.29 -13.75 12.92
CA ASP A 758 -44.10 -12.54 13.05
C ASP A 758 -43.25 -11.30 13.43
N GLU A 759 -41.94 -11.45 13.58
CA GLU A 759 -40.99 -10.39 13.94
C GLU A 759 -40.04 -10.05 12.78
N ILE A 760 -39.45 -8.86 12.82
CA ILE A 760 -38.38 -8.45 11.91
C ILE A 760 -37.12 -8.32 12.74
N ARG A 761 -36.13 -9.18 12.49
CA ARG A 761 -34.81 -9.08 13.10
C ARG A 761 -33.95 -8.14 12.30
N ILE A 762 -33.49 -7.08 12.95
CA ILE A 762 -32.62 -6.05 12.35
C ILE A 762 -31.23 -6.15 12.98
N THR A 763 -30.19 -6.20 12.16
CA THR A 763 -28.79 -6.29 12.59
C THR A 763 -27.94 -5.23 11.89
N TRP A 764 -26.99 -4.65 12.62
CA TRP A 764 -26.02 -3.69 12.11
C TRP A 764 -24.79 -3.63 13.02
N THR A 765 -23.68 -3.11 12.52
CA THR A 765 -22.49 -2.85 13.33
C THR A 765 -22.65 -1.55 14.11
N ALA A 766 -22.35 -1.58 15.41
CA ALA A 766 -22.45 -0.41 16.28
C ALA A 766 -21.55 0.72 15.75
N PRO A 767 -22.09 1.94 15.55
CA PRO A 767 -21.38 2.99 14.85
C PRO A 767 -20.21 3.56 15.64
N GLY A 768 -20.31 3.67 16.97
CA GLY A 768 -19.37 4.39 17.85
C GLY A 768 -20.02 5.63 18.47
N ASP A 769 -19.25 6.40 19.25
CA ASP A 769 -19.62 7.74 19.76
C ASP A 769 -19.03 8.82 18.83
N ASP A 770 -17.70 8.99 18.87
CA ASP A 770 -16.94 9.84 17.95
C ASP A 770 -16.51 9.02 16.71
N PHE A 771 -17.31 9.08 15.64
CA PHE A 771 -17.22 8.14 14.51
C PHE A 771 -17.27 6.67 14.99
N ASP A 772 -16.18 5.92 14.84
CA ASP A 772 -16.01 4.50 15.22
C ASP A 772 -15.16 4.30 16.48
N GLU A 773 -14.88 5.39 17.21
CA GLU A 773 -14.35 5.35 18.56
C GLU A 773 -15.47 5.03 19.58
N LYS A 774 -15.09 4.42 20.71
CA LYS A 774 -16.02 3.86 21.70
C LYS A 774 -16.13 4.70 22.95
#